data_AF-A0A1E3H3L0-F1
#
_entry.id   AF-A0A1E3H3L0-F1
#
_cell.length_a   1.000
_cell.length_b   1.000
_cell.length_c   1.000
_cell.angle_alpha   90.00
_cell.angle_beta   90.00
_cell.angle_gamma   90.00
#
_symmetry.space_group_name_H-M   'P 1'
#
loop_
_entity.id
_entity.type
_entity.pdbx_description
1 polymer ?
#
loop_
_entity_poly.entity_id
_entity_poly.type
_entity_poly.pdbx_seq_one_letter_code
_entity_poly.pdbx_strand_id
1 'polypeptide(L)'
;MPAEGRSAYIPGVLTAAGTATAFAAVFSAYALYGFLGNAAAFVALAVVALATLALALLHGPALAGLGLAAGYATPFLVASDAPALAPLALYLAVLTAASLGLARMRGWLWLAVIAVTGSVGWALLMILGGRGDGLDPAITALFTVAAFLLATAAFAAATHEAAPNLPPEGRDLRGAGLLALFTLPALLHLAVFGHGGTGLALLAALAAGFAGVAWRWPPLRHLALAVPAMLGLGHLGWDVPGAVLVGDPVTGGQAAPSLTDLLALETTSGLIGSAAAFGVAVGVIGFVAVLRGTARAPLGLAGAVTPLVLLCVTWLRVAEFGPSSTFGVLALGLGFVLAGLAESLIRRLDDTDFGADGAIAAYAVSAVAALALAFAILFERGVLTVTLALIVPALAMVDARRPLPALRWTAIVLALIVAARLVWDPGVAGGDPGATPVFNWLLWGYGLPALAFFGASLVFARRGPALVVHVLEAASLTLGTLTLILVIHHAMAGGRLEAPVSGLLEAALHTMTFLAVSLGANRLAALRGGPVFGRASPLLGLLGLAGAVQLLVIANPMVSGEPIGGLPVINVLAFAYLGPALLMAVTGQLARVAGRPRWYVRLCGWGAGLLAATWLTLAVRHGFHRPDMASGDIGEAELYVYSAVWLVAGVGLLVLGVVGSSVTLRRVAAAVILAVVVKVFLIDTAGLTGVWRALSYLGLGAVLILIGLAYQRLLGPMLRRREAPDG
;
A
#
# COMPACT_ATOMS: atom_id res chain seq x y z
N MET A 1 2.00 -47.64 -21.90
CA MET A 1 1.11 -48.81 -21.87
C MET A 1 0.11 -48.66 -23.00
N PRO A 2 0.03 -49.59 -23.96
CA PRO A 2 -0.86 -49.47 -25.12
C PRO A 2 -2.33 -49.60 -24.68
N ALA A 3 -3.20 -48.90 -25.40
CA ALA A 3 -4.64 -48.90 -25.17
C ALA A 3 -5.26 -50.26 -25.52
N GLU A 4 -5.54 -51.06 -24.50
CA GLU A 4 -6.48 -52.18 -24.63
C GLU A 4 -7.89 -51.61 -24.88
N GLY A 5 -8.54 -52.13 -25.93
CA GLY A 5 -9.87 -51.70 -26.35
C GLY A 5 -10.91 -51.92 -25.26
N ARG A 6 -11.49 -50.82 -24.76
CA ARG A 6 -12.78 -50.86 -24.06
C ARG A 6 -13.83 -51.36 -25.04
N SER A 7 -14.34 -52.56 -24.85
CA SER A 7 -15.58 -52.97 -25.52
C SER A 7 -16.66 -51.92 -25.24
N ALA A 8 -17.36 -51.48 -26.29
CA ALA A 8 -18.43 -50.52 -26.15
C ALA A 8 -19.52 -51.13 -25.23
N TYR A 9 -19.89 -50.43 -24.15
CA TYR A 9 -20.91 -50.89 -23.21
C TYR A 9 -22.30 -50.79 -23.87
N ILE A 10 -22.68 -51.83 -24.61
CA ILE A 10 -23.89 -51.89 -25.46
C ILE A 10 -25.18 -51.50 -24.70
N PRO A 11 -25.45 -51.98 -23.46
CA PRO A 11 -26.69 -51.63 -22.75
C PRO A 11 -26.85 -50.13 -22.47
N GLY A 12 -25.76 -49.45 -22.09
CA GLY A 12 -25.78 -48.01 -21.84
C GLY A 12 -25.97 -47.20 -23.11
N VAL A 13 -25.38 -47.64 -24.23
CA VAL A 13 -25.57 -47.00 -25.54
C VAL A 13 -27.01 -47.16 -26.02
N LEU A 14 -27.61 -48.35 -25.89
CA LEU A 14 -29.01 -48.57 -26.24
C LEU A 14 -29.95 -47.73 -25.37
N THR A 15 -29.66 -47.62 -24.07
CA THR A 15 -30.44 -46.77 -23.15
C THR A 15 -30.32 -45.29 -23.51
N ALA A 16 -29.12 -44.81 -23.86
CA ALA A 16 -28.90 -43.44 -24.30
C ALA A 16 -29.63 -43.14 -25.63
N ALA A 17 -29.57 -44.06 -26.59
CA ALA A 17 -30.30 -43.94 -27.85
C ALA A 17 -31.82 -43.95 -27.62
N GLY A 18 -32.34 -44.84 -26.79
CA GLY A 18 -33.76 -44.92 -26.48
C GLY A 18 -34.29 -43.66 -25.77
N THR A 19 -33.55 -43.15 -24.78
CA THR A 19 -33.92 -41.90 -24.08
C THR A 19 -33.82 -40.67 -24.97
N ALA A 20 -32.81 -40.58 -25.84
CA ALA A 20 -32.71 -39.52 -26.85
C ALA A 20 -33.88 -39.57 -27.86
N THR A 21 -34.25 -40.76 -28.33
CA THR A 21 -35.41 -40.94 -29.21
C THR A 21 -36.72 -40.56 -28.52
N ALA A 22 -36.90 -40.95 -27.24
CA ALA A 22 -38.07 -40.54 -26.47
C ALA A 22 -38.16 -39.01 -26.32
N PHE A 23 -37.03 -38.36 -26.03
CA PHE A 23 -36.95 -36.90 -25.95
C PHE A 23 -37.30 -36.23 -27.28
N ALA A 24 -36.70 -36.71 -28.38
CA ALA A 24 -36.96 -36.21 -29.73
C ALA A 24 -38.41 -36.44 -30.18
N ALA A 25 -39.02 -37.57 -29.81
CA ALA A 25 -40.41 -37.88 -30.13
C ALA A 25 -41.37 -36.91 -29.44
N VAL A 26 -41.18 -36.66 -28.14
CA VAL A 26 -41.99 -35.69 -27.38
C VAL A 26 -41.81 -34.28 -27.95
N PHE A 27 -40.56 -33.86 -28.20
CA PHE A 27 -40.28 -32.55 -28.77
C PHE A 27 -40.90 -32.38 -30.16
N SER A 28 -40.82 -33.40 -31.03
CA SER A 28 -41.41 -33.36 -32.37
C SER A 28 -42.95 -33.28 -32.31
N ALA A 29 -43.58 -34.06 -31.42
CA ALA A 29 -45.02 -34.02 -31.21
C ALA A 29 -45.51 -32.63 -30.80
N TYR A 30 -44.70 -31.90 -30.03
CA TYR A 30 -44.94 -30.52 -29.66
C TYR A 30 -44.64 -29.52 -30.80
N ALA A 31 -43.38 -29.43 -31.23
CA ALA A 31 -42.87 -28.34 -32.07
C ALA A 31 -43.20 -28.49 -33.56
N LEU A 32 -43.33 -29.72 -34.07
CA LEU A 32 -43.54 -29.98 -35.51
C LEU A 32 -44.99 -30.30 -35.83
N TYR A 33 -45.67 -31.05 -34.95
CA TYR A 33 -47.01 -31.60 -35.23
C TYR A 33 -48.13 -30.95 -34.42
N GLY A 34 -47.84 -30.19 -33.36
CA GLY A 34 -48.85 -29.53 -32.53
C GLY A 34 -49.78 -30.48 -31.77
N PHE A 35 -49.36 -31.73 -31.53
CA PHE A 35 -50.17 -32.73 -30.81
C PHE A 35 -50.19 -32.51 -29.29
N LEU A 36 -49.21 -31.78 -28.75
CA LEU A 36 -49.10 -31.46 -27.32
C LEU A 36 -49.17 -29.95 -27.12
N GLY A 37 -49.89 -29.51 -26.08
CA GLY A 37 -49.80 -28.13 -25.60
C GLY A 37 -48.54 -27.89 -24.74
N ASN A 38 -48.17 -26.63 -24.52
CA ASN A 38 -46.96 -26.22 -23.80
C ASN A 38 -46.75 -26.96 -22.47
N ALA A 39 -47.79 -27.00 -21.61
CA ALA A 39 -47.69 -27.63 -20.29
C ALA A 39 -47.45 -29.15 -20.39
N ALA A 40 -48.18 -29.84 -21.27
CA ALA A 40 -48.04 -31.29 -21.45
C ALA A 40 -46.67 -31.65 -22.03
N ALA A 41 -46.18 -30.88 -23.01
CA ALA A 41 -44.86 -31.04 -23.59
C ALA A 41 -43.75 -30.85 -22.54
N PHE A 42 -43.84 -29.81 -21.73
CA PHE A 42 -42.88 -29.53 -20.65
C PHE A 42 -42.82 -30.68 -19.64
N VAL A 43 -43.97 -31.15 -19.15
CA VAL A 43 -44.04 -32.27 -18.19
C VAL A 43 -43.51 -33.55 -18.80
N ALA A 44 -43.84 -33.87 -20.05
CA ALA A 44 -43.36 -35.07 -20.73
C ALA A 44 -41.83 -35.06 -20.91
N LEU A 45 -41.25 -33.94 -21.37
CA LEU A 45 -39.79 -33.78 -21.50
C LEU A 45 -39.09 -33.84 -20.13
N ALA A 46 -39.67 -33.23 -19.10
CA ALA A 46 -39.18 -33.28 -17.73
C ALA A 46 -39.14 -34.72 -17.19
N VAL A 47 -40.21 -35.50 -17.41
CA VAL A 47 -40.27 -36.92 -17.03
C VAL A 47 -39.19 -37.72 -17.75
N VAL A 48 -38.98 -37.51 -19.05
CA VAL A 48 -37.92 -38.18 -19.81
C VAL A 48 -36.53 -37.83 -19.27
N ALA A 49 -36.27 -36.57 -18.95
CA ALA A 49 -34.99 -36.14 -18.37
C ALA A 49 -34.73 -36.78 -16.99
N LEU A 50 -35.72 -36.77 -16.10
CA LEU A 50 -35.62 -37.41 -14.78
C LEU A 50 -35.49 -38.93 -14.87
N ALA A 51 -36.21 -39.58 -15.80
CA ALA A 51 -36.07 -41.00 -16.06
C ALA A 51 -34.67 -41.34 -16.59
N THR A 52 -34.10 -40.49 -17.44
CA THR A 52 -32.72 -40.63 -17.94
C THR A 52 -31.70 -40.54 -16.80
N LEU A 53 -31.87 -39.58 -15.88
CA LEU A 53 -31.06 -39.48 -14.66
C LEU A 53 -31.20 -40.73 -13.78
N ALA A 54 -32.42 -41.24 -13.58
CA ALA A 54 -32.65 -42.46 -12.81
C ALA A 54 -31.98 -43.68 -13.46
N LEU A 55 -32.08 -43.83 -14.78
CA LEU A 55 -31.44 -44.92 -15.54
C LEU A 55 -29.91 -44.86 -15.50
N ALA A 56 -29.32 -43.70 -15.23
CA ALA A 56 -27.88 -43.57 -15.01
C ALA A 56 -27.40 -44.33 -13.75
N LEU A 57 -28.29 -44.60 -12.78
CA LEU A 57 -28.01 -45.49 -11.65
C LEU A 57 -27.79 -46.95 -12.07
N LEU A 58 -28.18 -47.35 -13.27
CA LEU A 58 -27.95 -48.70 -13.79
C LEU A 58 -26.83 -48.70 -14.82
N HIS A 59 -26.82 -47.70 -15.71
CA HIS A 59 -26.05 -47.75 -16.96
C HIS A 59 -24.85 -46.78 -17.00
N GLY A 60 -24.63 -45.97 -15.95
CA GLY A 60 -23.39 -45.22 -15.77
C GLY A 60 -23.46 -43.70 -16.06
N PRO A 61 -22.31 -43.00 -15.93
CA PRO A 61 -22.25 -41.54 -15.83
C PRO A 61 -22.62 -40.77 -17.10
N ALA A 62 -22.45 -41.37 -18.28
CA ALA A 62 -22.79 -40.71 -19.55
C ALA A 62 -24.28 -40.37 -19.64
N LEU A 63 -25.14 -41.27 -19.16
CA LEU A 63 -26.59 -41.03 -19.10
C LEU A 63 -26.96 -39.95 -18.09
N ALA A 64 -26.22 -39.81 -16.99
CA ALA A 64 -26.47 -38.72 -16.04
C ALA A 64 -26.19 -37.35 -16.69
N GLY A 65 -25.13 -37.26 -17.49
CA GLY A 65 -24.81 -36.06 -18.26
C GLY A 65 -25.90 -35.75 -19.29
N LEU A 66 -26.36 -36.76 -20.03
CA LEU A 66 -27.46 -36.59 -21.00
C LEU A 66 -28.76 -36.17 -20.33
N GLY A 67 -29.16 -36.82 -19.24
CA GLY A 67 -30.38 -36.49 -18.50
C GLY A 67 -30.34 -35.07 -17.91
N LEU A 68 -29.19 -34.65 -17.37
CA LEU A 68 -29.02 -33.29 -16.86
C LEU A 68 -29.01 -32.24 -17.98
N ALA A 69 -28.33 -32.51 -19.08
CA ALA A 69 -28.31 -31.63 -20.25
C ALA A 69 -29.71 -31.47 -20.87
N ALA A 70 -30.42 -32.59 -21.08
CA ALA A 70 -31.81 -32.58 -21.54
C ALA A 70 -32.73 -31.86 -20.55
N GLY A 71 -32.53 -32.08 -19.26
CA GLY A 71 -33.30 -31.44 -18.20
C GLY A 71 -33.16 -29.93 -18.19
N TYR A 72 -31.93 -29.42 -18.30
CA TYR A 72 -31.67 -27.98 -18.42
C TYR A 72 -32.00 -27.40 -19.79
N ALA A 73 -32.02 -28.18 -20.87
CA ALA A 73 -32.44 -27.69 -22.18
C ALA A 73 -33.97 -27.57 -22.30
N THR A 74 -34.73 -28.41 -21.59
CA THR A 74 -36.20 -28.53 -21.70
C THR A 74 -36.94 -27.18 -21.64
N PRO A 75 -36.65 -26.26 -20.68
CA PRO A 75 -37.39 -25.00 -20.61
C PRO A 75 -37.16 -24.06 -21.80
N PHE A 76 -36.03 -24.18 -22.52
CA PHE A 76 -35.77 -23.40 -23.73
C PHE A 76 -36.52 -23.93 -24.96
N LEU A 77 -36.87 -25.21 -24.94
CA LEU A 77 -37.50 -25.89 -26.07
C LEU A 77 -39.01 -25.69 -26.11
N VAL A 78 -39.63 -25.39 -24.96
CA VAL A 78 -41.08 -25.18 -24.85
C VAL A 78 -41.35 -23.68 -24.79
N ALA A 79 -41.73 -23.09 -25.91
CA ALA A 79 -42.10 -21.68 -25.99
C ALA A 79 -43.51 -21.48 -25.40
N SER A 80 -43.68 -20.45 -24.58
CA SER A 80 -44.99 -20.08 -24.03
C SER A 80 -45.20 -18.57 -24.07
N ASP A 81 -46.38 -18.17 -24.54
CA ASP A 81 -46.81 -16.76 -24.58
C ASP A 81 -47.10 -16.19 -23.17
N ALA A 82 -47.24 -17.06 -22.16
CA ALA A 82 -47.46 -16.72 -20.75
C ALA A 82 -46.51 -17.53 -19.84
N PRO A 83 -45.27 -17.06 -19.62
CA PRO A 83 -44.27 -17.80 -18.84
C PRO A 83 -44.69 -17.96 -17.38
N ALA A 84 -44.81 -19.21 -16.90
CA ALA A 84 -45.10 -19.51 -15.50
C ALA A 84 -43.81 -19.87 -14.73
N LEU A 85 -43.27 -18.92 -13.95
CA LEU A 85 -42.01 -19.15 -13.21
C LEU A 85 -42.12 -20.15 -12.06
N ALA A 86 -43.27 -20.24 -11.38
CA ALA A 86 -43.42 -21.16 -10.24
C ALA A 86 -43.26 -22.64 -10.63
N PRO A 87 -43.96 -23.15 -11.66
CA PRO A 87 -43.74 -24.51 -12.16
C PRO A 87 -42.31 -24.75 -12.64
N LEU A 88 -41.69 -23.75 -13.28
CA LEU A 88 -40.29 -23.82 -13.72
C LEU A 88 -39.32 -23.94 -12.54
N ALA A 89 -39.47 -23.08 -11.52
CA ALA A 89 -38.67 -23.12 -10.29
C ALA A 89 -38.77 -24.48 -9.61
N LEU A 90 -39.99 -25.01 -9.48
CA LEU A 90 -40.23 -26.31 -8.86
C LEU A 90 -39.56 -27.43 -9.65
N TYR A 91 -39.73 -27.45 -10.98
CA TYR A 91 -39.08 -28.42 -11.85
C TYR A 91 -37.55 -28.37 -11.72
N LEU A 92 -36.95 -27.18 -11.79
CA LEU A 92 -35.50 -27.02 -11.67
C LEU A 92 -34.98 -27.40 -10.28
N ALA A 93 -35.74 -27.13 -9.21
CA ALA A 93 -35.40 -27.56 -7.87
C ALA A 93 -35.40 -29.09 -7.75
N VAL A 94 -36.41 -29.76 -8.31
CA VAL A 94 -36.50 -31.23 -8.37
C VAL A 94 -35.37 -31.82 -9.20
N LEU A 95 -35.09 -31.25 -10.38
CA LEU A 95 -33.98 -31.68 -11.24
C LEU A 95 -32.63 -31.54 -10.53
N THR A 96 -32.42 -30.42 -9.83
CA THR A 96 -31.19 -30.14 -9.06
C THR A 96 -31.06 -31.14 -7.91
N ALA A 97 -32.14 -31.38 -7.15
CA ALA A 97 -32.16 -32.35 -6.06
C ALA A 97 -31.87 -33.78 -6.56
N ALA A 98 -32.50 -34.22 -7.64
CA ALA A 98 -32.27 -35.52 -8.25
C ALA A 98 -30.81 -35.68 -8.71
N SER A 99 -30.26 -34.65 -9.35
CA SER A 99 -28.87 -34.66 -9.84
C SER A 99 -27.85 -34.70 -8.71
N LEU A 100 -28.07 -33.92 -7.64
CA LEU A 100 -27.22 -33.93 -6.45
C LEU A 100 -27.32 -35.25 -5.68
N GLY A 101 -28.53 -35.80 -5.56
CA GLY A 101 -28.76 -37.11 -4.95
C GLY A 101 -28.03 -38.22 -5.72
N LEU A 102 -28.17 -38.24 -7.04
CA LEU A 102 -27.46 -39.17 -7.93
C LEU A 102 -25.94 -39.04 -7.82
N ALA A 103 -25.43 -37.80 -7.87
CA ALA A 103 -24.03 -37.50 -7.71
C ALA A 103 -23.50 -38.05 -6.37
N ARG A 104 -24.29 -37.95 -5.30
CA ARG A 104 -23.93 -38.44 -3.97
C ARG A 104 -23.94 -39.96 -3.86
N MET A 105 -24.96 -40.63 -4.42
CA MET A 105 -25.07 -42.10 -4.40
C MET A 105 -23.92 -42.77 -5.15
N ARG A 106 -23.42 -42.14 -6.23
CA ARG A 106 -22.35 -42.68 -7.07
C ARG A 106 -20.98 -42.04 -6.86
N GLY A 107 -20.86 -41.02 -6.01
CA GLY A 107 -19.61 -40.28 -5.77
C GLY A 107 -19.15 -39.42 -6.97
N TRP A 108 -20.06 -39.03 -7.86
CA TRP A 108 -19.73 -38.28 -9.07
C TRP A 108 -19.69 -36.77 -8.81
N LEU A 109 -18.55 -36.28 -8.32
CA LEU A 109 -18.35 -34.85 -8.03
C LEU A 109 -18.59 -33.93 -9.23
N TRP A 110 -18.22 -34.36 -10.44
CA TRP A 110 -18.44 -33.58 -11.66
C TRP A 110 -19.93 -33.29 -11.89
N LEU A 111 -20.82 -34.26 -11.60
CA LEU A 111 -22.26 -34.12 -11.75
C LEU A 111 -22.81 -33.13 -10.72
N ALA A 112 -22.33 -33.19 -9.48
CA ALA A 112 -22.72 -32.25 -8.43
C ALA A 112 -22.30 -30.81 -8.77
N VAL A 113 -21.09 -30.62 -9.33
CA VAL A 113 -20.61 -29.32 -9.79
C VAL A 113 -21.52 -28.76 -10.89
N ILE A 114 -21.81 -29.55 -11.93
CA ILE A 114 -22.69 -29.11 -13.03
C ILE A 114 -24.11 -28.83 -12.55
N ALA A 115 -24.63 -29.63 -11.61
CA ALA A 115 -25.94 -29.40 -11.02
C ALA A 115 -25.98 -28.04 -10.29
N VAL A 116 -25.00 -27.72 -9.45
CA VAL A 116 -24.94 -26.43 -8.74
C VAL A 116 -24.74 -25.27 -9.72
N THR A 117 -23.75 -25.34 -10.62
CA THR A 117 -23.49 -24.25 -11.57
C THR A 117 -24.66 -24.04 -12.52
N GLY A 118 -25.33 -25.12 -12.94
CA GLY A 118 -26.56 -25.06 -13.73
C GLY A 118 -27.72 -24.41 -12.97
N SER A 119 -27.91 -24.74 -11.69
CA SER A 119 -28.95 -24.11 -10.86
C SER A 119 -28.71 -22.62 -10.64
N VAL A 120 -27.44 -22.20 -10.46
CA VAL A 120 -27.05 -20.79 -10.38
C VAL A 120 -27.29 -20.10 -11.73
N GLY A 121 -26.89 -20.73 -12.83
CA GLY A 121 -27.13 -20.22 -14.19
C GLY A 121 -28.63 -20.01 -14.46
N TRP A 122 -29.47 -20.96 -14.07
CA TRP A 122 -30.92 -20.83 -14.18
C TRP A 122 -31.49 -19.75 -13.26
N ALA A 123 -31.01 -19.61 -12.02
CA ALA A 123 -31.42 -18.53 -11.14
C ALA A 123 -31.14 -17.16 -11.79
N LEU A 124 -29.96 -16.99 -12.39
CA LEU A 124 -29.60 -15.78 -13.13
C LEU A 124 -30.53 -15.55 -14.33
N LEU A 125 -30.79 -16.58 -15.14
CA LEU A 125 -31.68 -16.47 -16.30
C LEU A 125 -33.11 -16.12 -15.91
N MET A 126 -33.65 -16.71 -14.85
CA MET A 126 -34.98 -16.39 -14.34
C MET A 126 -35.08 -14.93 -13.89
N ILE A 127 -34.03 -14.40 -13.26
CA ILE A 127 -33.96 -12.99 -12.85
C ILE A 127 -33.85 -12.07 -14.09
N LEU A 128 -33.00 -12.40 -15.06
CA LEU A 128 -32.84 -11.61 -16.29
C LEU A 128 -34.11 -11.57 -17.15
N GLY A 129 -34.82 -12.71 -17.24
CA GLY A 129 -36.12 -12.81 -17.90
C GLY A 129 -37.21 -12.01 -17.19
N GLY A 130 -37.00 -11.71 -15.90
CA GLY A 130 -37.85 -10.91 -15.00
C GLY A 130 -38.03 -9.43 -15.34
N ARG A 131 -37.39 -8.90 -16.39
CA ARG A 131 -37.35 -7.46 -16.71
C ARG A 131 -38.66 -6.86 -17.29
N GLY A 132 -39.82 -7.34 -16.87
CA GLY A 132 -41.14 -6.81 -17.26
C GLY A 132 -42.22 -7.08 -16.20
N ASP A 133 -43.38 -6.41 -16.35
CA ASP A 133 -44.49 -6.31 -15.37
C ASP A 133 -45.16 -7.63 -14.94
N GLY A 134 -44.65 -8.80 -15.33
CA GLY A 134 -45.34 -10.08 -15.18
C GLY A 134 -44.70 -11.12 -14.24
N LEU A 135 -43.52 -10.86 -13.65
CA LEU A 135 -42.73 -11.92 -12.99
C LEU A 135 -42.45 -11.64 -11.50
N ASP A 136 -42.82 -12.60 -10.64
CA ASP A 136 -42.78 -12.47 -9.18
C ASP A 136 -41.35 -12.58 -8.59
N PRO A 137 -40.79 -11.50 -8.01
CA PRO A 137 -39.48 -11.51 -7.37
C PRO A 137 -39.36 -12.52 -6.22
N ALA A 138 -40.48 -12.90 -5.58
CA ALA A 138 -40.47 -13.88 -4.50
C ALA A 138 -40.13 -15.28 -5.01
N ILE A 139 -40.57 -15.67 -6.22
CA ILE A 139 -40.31 -16.99 -6.80
C ILE A 139 -38.82 -17.17 -7.09
N THR A 140 -38.18 -16.16 -7.70
CA THR A 140 -36.75 -16.21 -8.03
C THR A 140 -35.87 -16.22 -6.77
N ALA A 141 -36.26 -15.46 -5.74
CA ALA A 141 -35.62 -15.49 -4.43
C ALA A 141 -35.78 -16.87 -3.76
N LEU A 142 -36.99 -17.43 -3.74
CA LEU A 142 -37.27 -18.74 -3.17
C LEU A 142 -36.50 -19.85 -3.88
N PHE A 143 -36.46 -19.83 -5.22
CA PHE A 143 -35.67 -20.78 -5.99
C PHE A 143 -34.17 -20.69 -5.65
N THR A 144 -33.63 -19.47 -5.56
CA THR A 144 -32.23 -19.24 -5.21
C THR A 144 -31.90 -19.80 -3.82
N VAL A 145 -32.76 -19.57 -2.82
CA VAL A 145 -32.60 -20.13 -1.47
C VAL A 145 -32.73 -21.65 -1.48
N ALA A 146 -33.73 -22.20 -2.18
CA ALA A 146 -33.93 -23.65 -2.27
C ALA A 146 -32.73 -24.35 -2.93
N ALA A 147 -32.22 -23.80 -4.03
CA ALA A 147 -31.03 -24.31 -4.71
C ALA A 147 -29.78 -24.22 -3.82
N PHE A 148 -29.63 -23.13 -3.06
CA PHE A 148 -28.55 -22.99 -2.07
C PHE A 148 -28.65 -24.04 -0.94
N LEU A 149 -29.85 -24.30 -0.42
CA LEU A 149 -30.07 -25.33 0.61
C LEU A 149 -29.78 -26.74 0.09
N LEU A 150 -30.19 -27.05 -1.15
CA LEU A 150 -29.85 -28.32 -1.81
C LEU A 150 -28.35 -28.48 -2.02
N ALA A 151 -27.67 -27.42 -2.48
CA ALA A 151 -26.22 -27.41 -2.62
C ALA A 151 -25.52 -27.59 -1.26
N THR A 152 -26.04 -26.96 -0.21
CA THR A 152 -25.55 -27.12 1.17
C THR A 152 -25.72 -28.55 1.66
N ALA A 153 -26.86 -29.18 1.41
CA ALA A 153 -27.07 -30.58 1.76
C ALA A 153 -26.03 -31.49 1.08
N ALA A 154 -25.73 -31.25 -0.19
CA ALA A 154 -24.80 -32.04 -0.97
C ALA A 154 -23.31 -31.82 -0.60
N PHE A 155 -22.89 -30.57 -0.40
CA PHE A 155 -21.48 -30.20 -0.21
C PHE A 155 -21.08 -29.95 1.25
N ALA A 156 -22.03 -29.80 2.17
CA ALA A 156 -21.78 -29.66 3.60
C ALA A 156 -22.30 -30.87 4.39
N ALA A 157 -23.62 -31.05 4.45
CA ALA A 157 -24.24 -32.03 5.36
C ALA A 157 -23.91 -33.49 5.01
N ALA A 158 -23.79 -33.81 3.72
CA ALA A 158 -23.55 -35.18 3.26
C ALA A 158 -22.07 -35.56 3.15
N THR A 159 -21.16 -34.60 3.28
CA THR A 159 -19.70 -34.76 3.09
C THR A 159 -18.91 -34.54 4.37
N HIS A 160 -19.39 -33.67 5.25
CA HIS A 160 -18.69 -33.28 6.46
C HIS A 160 -19.57 -33.56 7.68
N GLU A 161 -18.96 -34.08 8.74
CA GLU A 161 -19.64 -34.19 10.03
C GLU A 161 -19.95 -32.82 10.59
N ALA A 162 -21.15 -32.66 11.11
CA ALA A 162 -21.62 -31.41 11.68
C ALA A 162 -21.05 -31.25 13.10
N ALA A 163 -19.80 -30.78 13.18
CA ALA A 163 -19.03 -30.70 14.42
C ALA A 163 -18.48 -29.27 14.66
N PRO A 164 -19.33 -28.30 15.07
CA PRO A 164 -18.94 -26.89 15.23
C PRO A 164 -17.89 -26.65 16.32
N ASN A 165 -17.73 -27.60 17.26
CA ASN A 165 -16.85 -27.50 18.43
C ASN A 165 -15.54 -28.29 18.27
N LEU A 166 -15.38 -29.03 17.17
CA LEU A 166 -14.16 -29.80 16.90
C LEU A 166 -13.28 -29.07 15.90
N PRO A 167 -11.94 -29.08 16.09
CA PRO A 167 -11.02 -28.57 15.09
C PRO A 167 -11.20 -29.32 13.76
N PRO A 168 -11.28 -28.61 12.62
CA PRO A 168 -11.42 -29.26 11.32
C PRO A 168 -10.13 -29.98 10.91
N GLU A 169 -10.26 -31.19 10.38
CA GLU A 169 -9.16 -31.97 9.79
C GLU A 169 -8.58 -31.35 8.50
N GLY A 170 -9.27 -30.35 7.92
CA GLY A 170 -8.84 -29.68 6.69
C GLY A 170 -9.64 -28.43 6.33
N ARG A 171 -9.55 -28.05 5.05
CA ARG A 171 -10.32 -26.96 4.44
C ARG A 171 -10.91 -27.42 3.11
N ASP A 172 -12.21 -27.23 2.92
CA ASP A 172 -12.89 -27.47 1.65
C ASP A 172 -13.15 -26.13 0.95
N LEU A 173 -12.15 -25.65 0.22
CA LEU A 173 -12.27 -24.41 -0.55
C LEU A 173 -13.17 -24.57 -1.78
N ARG A 174 -13.33 -25.80 -2.31
CA ARG A 174 -14.15 -26.06 -3.49
C ARG A 174 -15.63 -26.00 -3.13
N GLY A 175 -16.03 -26.68 -2.06
CA GLY A 175 -17.39 -26.60 -1.53
C GLY A 175 -17.76 -25.17 -1.11
N ALA A 176 -16.85 -24.47 -0.42
CA ALA A 176 -17.07 -23.06 -0.05
C ALA A 176 -17.21 -22.15 -1.29
N GLY A 177 -16.38 -22.35 -2.32
CA GLY A 177 -16.46 -21.60 -3.57
C GLY A 177 -17.77 -21.86 -4.33
N LEU A 178 -18.22 -23.11 -4.42
CA LEU A 178 -19.48 -23.47 -5.08
C LEU A 178 -20.70 -22.89 -4.36
N LEU A 179 -20.71 -22.90 -3.03
CA LEU A 179 -21.77 -22.27 -2.23
C LEU A 179 -21.73 -20.74 -2.34
N ALA A 180 -20.53 -20.15 -2.44
CA ALA A 180 -20.38 -18.71 -2.65
C ALA A 180 -20.91 -18.25 -4.02
N LEU A 181 -21.06 -19.11 -5.03
CA LEU A 181 -21.65 -18.73 -6.32
C LEU A 181 -23.08 -18.19 -6.20
N PHE A 182 -23.80 -18.55 -5.14
CA PHE A 182 -25.15 -18.03 -4.86
C PHE A 182 -25.16 -16.54 -4.50
N THR A 183 -24.00 -15.89 -4.30
CA THR A 183 -23.93 -14.42 -4.25
C THR A 183 -24.35 -13.78 -5.57
N LEU A 184 -24.04 -14.41 -6.71
CA LEU A 184 -24.32 -13.84 -8.04
C LEU A 184 -25.82 -13.62 -8.30
N PRO A 185 -26.70 -14.64 -8.15
CA PRO A 185 -28.13 -14.43 -8.31
C PRO A 185 -28.70 -13.47 -7.26
N ALA A 186 -28.17 -13.43 -6.04
CA ALA A 186 -28.63 -12.48 -5.03
C ALA A 186 -28.32 -11.01 -5.42
N LEU A 187 -27.10 -10.75 -5.89
CA LEU A 187 -26.70 -9.42 -6.36
C LEU A 187 -27.48 -9.01 -7.61
N LEU A 188 -27.70 -9.93 -8.54
CA LEU A 188 -28.49 -9.66 -9.73
C LEU A 188 -29.98 -9.42 -9.40
N HIS A 189 -30.52 -10.16 -8.42
CA HIS A 189 -31.90 -9.98 -7.96
C HIS A 189 -32.13 -8.56 -7.47
N LEU A 190 -31.22 -8.04 -6.63
CA LEU A 190 -31.25 -6.65 -6.18
C LEU A 190 -31.10 -5.65 -7.33
N ALA A 191 -30.21 -5.92 -8.28
CA ALA A 191 -29.98 -5.03 -9.43
C ALA A 191 -31.18 -4.96 -10.40
N VAL A 192 -32.03 -6.00 -10.44
CA VAL A 192 -33.19 -6.06 -11.35
C VAL A 192 -34.49 -5.66 -10.65
N PHE A 193 -34.71 -6.13 -9.42
CA PHE A 193 -35.97 -5.94 -8.69
C PHE A 193 -35.87 -4.89 -7.57
N GLY A 194 -34.69 -4.32 -7.34
CA GLY A 194 -34.43 -3.32 -6.30
C GLY A 194 -34.33 -3.89 -4.88
N HIS A 195 -34.21 -3.00 -3.91
CA HIS A 195 -34.00 -3.32 -2.49
C HIS A 195 -35.29 -3.42 -1.68
N GLY A 196 -36.37 -3.89 -2.32
CA GLY A 196 -37.62 -4.19 -1.64
C GLY A 196 -37.49 -5.33 -0.62
N GLY A 197 -38.57 -5.60 0.13
CA GLY A 197 -38.56 -6.59 1.21
C GLY A 197 -38.11 -7.99 0.78
N THR A 198 -38.41 -8.42 -0.45
CA THR A 198 -37.98 -9.71 -1.01
C THR A 198 -36.48 -9.78 -1.25
N GLY A 199 -35.88 -8.73 -1.81
CA GLY A 199 -34.43 -8.64 -2.05
C GLY A 199 -33.63 -8.60 -0.74
N LEU A 200 -34.10 -7.84 0.24
CA LEU A 200 -33.49 -7.81 1.58
C LEU A 200 -33.65 -9.14 2.32
N ALA A 201 -34.81 -9.79 2.20
CA ALA A 201 -35.02 -11.13 2.76
C ALA A 201 -34.10 -12.18 2.11
N LEU A 202 -33.87 -12.10 0.80
CA LEU A 202 -32.92 -12.98 0.09
C LEU A 202 -31.48 -12.78 0.60
N LEU A 203 -31.03 -11.51 0.72
CA LEU A 203 -29.72 -11.21 1.31
C LEU A 203 -29.60 -11.75 2.73
N ALA A 204 -30.62 -11.56 3.56
CA ALA A 204 -30.63 -12.05 4.93
C ALA A 204 -30.57 -13.58 4.99
N ALA A 205 -31.37 -14.27 4.17
CA ALA A 205 -31.39 -15.73 4.11
C ALA A 205 -30.03 -16.30 3.68
N LEU A 206 -29.39 -15.72 2.67
CA LEU A 206 -28.07 -16.18 2.21
C LEU A 206 -26.95 -15.80 3.17
N ALA A 207 -26.97 -14.61 3.78
CA ALA A 207 -25.98 -14.21 4.77
C ALA A 207 -26.04 -15.11 6.01
N ALA A 208 -27.25 -15.38 6.52
CA ALA A 208 -27.48 -16.33 7.61
C ALA A 208 -27.10 -17.76 7.20
N GLY A 209 -27.42 -18.17 5.97
CA GLY A 209 -27.05 -19.45 5.40
C GLY A 209 -25.54 -19.65 5.34
N PHE A 210 -24.80 -18.70 4.77
CA PHE A 210 -23.34 -18.75 4.67
C PHE A 210 -22.67 -18.77 6.05
N ALA A 211 -23.10 -17.92 6.98
CA ALA A 211 -22.59 -17.91 8.35
C ALA A 211 -22.93 -19.20 9.09
N GLY A 212 -24.17 -19.70 8.94
CA GLY A 212 -24.64 -20.94 9.54
C GLY A 212 -23.89 -22.16 9.02
N VAL A 213 -23.63 -22.24 7.71
CA VAL A 213 -22.83 -23.31 7.11
C VAL A 213 -21.38 -23.26 7.60
N ALA A 214 -20.78 -22.07 7.60
CA ALA A 214 -19.42 -21.86 8.07
C ALA A 214 -19.25 -22.24 9.56
N TRP A 215 -20.26 -21.98 10.38
CA TRP A 215 -20.27 -22.36 11.80
C TRP A 215 -20.49 -23.87 11.97
N ARG A 216 -21.55 -24.42 11.36
CA ARG A 216 -21.96 -25.81 11.57
C ARG A 216 -20.96 -26.83 11.01
N TRP A 217 -20.28 -26.48 9.91
CA TRP A 217 -19.28 -27.33 9.25
C TRP A 217 -17.93 -26.58 9.11
N PRO A 218 -17.02 -26.70 10.11
CA PRO A 218 -15.74 -25.98 10.12
C PRO A 218 -14.82 -26.17 8.91
N PRO A 219 -14.86 -27.27 8.13
CA PRO A 219 -14.12 -27.37 6.86
C PRO A 219 -14.52 -26.32 5.83
N LEU A 220 -15.78 -25.84 5.87
CA LEU A 220 -16.35 -24.83 4.96
C LEU A 220 -16.30 -23.40 5.52
N ARG A 221 -15.61 -23.19 6.65
CA ARG A 221 -15.53 -21.91 7.38
C ARG A 221 -15.20 -20.67 6.54
N HIS A 222 -14.49 -20.84 5.43
CA HIS A 222 -14.11 -19.74 4.53
C HIS A 222 -15.31 -19.18 3.73
N LEU A 223 -16.44 -19.89 3.66
CA LEU A 223 -17.68 -19.37 3.07
C LEU A 223 -18.16 -18.09 3.78
N ALA A 224 -17.88 -17.94 5.08
CA ALA A 224 -18.21 -16.72 5.83
C ALA A 224 -17.62 -15.45 5.20
N LEU A 225 -16.49 -15.55 4.48
CA LEU A 225 -15.85 -14.41 3.83
C LEU A 225 -16.64 -13.86 2.64
N ALA A 226 -17.59 -14.63 2.08
CA ALA A 226 -18.49 -14.16 1.05
C ALA A 226 -19.55 -13.18 1.60
N VAL A 227 -19.86 -13.24 2.90
CA VAL A 227 -20.90 -12.41 3.54
C VAL A 227 -20.59 -10.90 3.46
N PRO A 228 -19.43 -10.38 3.92
CA PRO A 228 -19.13 -8.96 3.82
C PRO A 228 -19.08 -8.48 2.36
N ALA A 229 -18.57 -9.30 1.44
CA ALA A 229 -18.53 -8.95 0.02
C ALA A 229 -19.94 -8.86 -0.59
N MET A 230 -20.80 -9.86 -0.34
CA MET A 230 -22.18 -9.88 -0.83
C MET A 230 -23.00 -8.73 -0.28
N LEU A 231 -22.93 -8.47 1.03
CA LEU A 231 -23.68 -7.38 1.64
C LEU A 231 -23.13 -6.02 1.18
N GLY A 232 -21.81 -5.84 1.12
CA GLY A 232 -21.19 -4.60 0.63
C GLY A 232 -21.56 -4.29 -0.82
N LEU A 233 -21.41 -5.26 -1.73
CA LEU A 233 -21.76 -5.10 -3.14
C LEU A 233 -23.28 -4.90 -3.33
N GLY A 234 -24.10 -5.61 -2.55
CA GLY A 234 -25.56 -5.47 -2.60
C GLY A 234 -26.02 -4.05 -2.22
N HIS A 235 -25.42 -3.45 -1.19
CA HIS A 235 -25.75 -2.08 -0.78
C HIS A 235 -25.08 -1.01 -1.67
N LEU A 236 -23.97 -1.33 -2.35
CA LEU A 236 -23.32 -0.41 -3.29
C LEU A 236 -24.21 -0.08 -4.49
N GLY A 237 -25.02 -1.05 -4.93
CA GLY A 237 -26.00 -0.86 -6.01
C GLY A 237 -27.29 -0.15 -5.59
N TRP A 238 -27.41 0.34 -4.35
CA TRP A 238 -28.60 1.03 -3.86
C TRP A 238 -28.73 2.41 -4.50
N ASP A 239 -29.84 2.67 -5.19
CA ASP A 239 -30.07 3.95 -5.83
C ASP A 239 -30.46 5.01 -4.79
N VAL A 240 -29.59 6.00 -4.61
CA VAL A 240 -29.81 7.12 -3.69
C VAL A 240 -29.93 8.34 -4.59
N PRO A 241 -31.08 9.04 -4.62
CA PRO A 241 -31.22 10.27 -5.38
C PRO A 241 -30.08 11.22 -5.02
N GLY A 242 -29.29 11.61 -6.02
CA GLY A 242 -28.05 12.36 -5.84
C GLY A 242 -28.25 13.59 -4.96
N ALA A 243 -27.40 13.69 -3.93
CA ALA A 243 -27.17 14.84 -3.08
C ALA A 243 -28.43 15.52 -2.51
N VAL A 244 -28.85 15.08 -1.32
CA VAL A 244 -29.69 15.88 -0.41
C VAL A 244 -28.83 17.04 0.09
N LEU A 245 -28.53 17.99 -0.80
CA LEU A 245 -27.91 19.26 -0.43
C LEU A 245 -29.03 20.08 0.19
N VAL A 246 -29.22 19.92 1.49
CA VAL A 246 -30.06 20.82 2.26
C VAL A 246 -29.36 22.18 2.20
N GLY A 247 -30.03 23.16 1.59
CA GLY A 247 -29.56 24.54 1.65
C GLY A 247 -29.50 24.97 3.10
N ASP A 248 -28.35 25.45 3.55
CA ASP A 248 -28.19 26.02 4.88
C ASP A 248 -29.05 27.30 4.94
N PRO A 249 -30.13 27.32 5.75
CA PRO A 249 -31.02 28.47 5.81
C PRO A 249 -30.36 29.69 6.46
N VAL A 250 -29.21 29.54 7.10
CA VAL A 250 -28.47 30.61 7.79
C VAL A 250 -27.38 31.21 6.90
N THR A 251 -26.67 30.38 6.13
CA THR A 251 -25.54 30.86 5.30
C THR A 251 -25.85 30.93 3.81
N GLY A 252 -26.98 30.36 3.36
CA GLY A 252 -27.29 30.22 1.93
C GLY A 252 -26.35 29.27 1.17
N GLY A 253 -25.43 28.61 1.88
CA GLY A 253 -24.53 27.59 1.34
C GLY A 253 -25.18 26.21 1.31
N GLN A 254 -24.47 25.21 0.81
CA GLN A 254 -24.89 23.81 0.91
C GLN A 254 -24.30 23.21 2.20
N ALA A 255 -25.15 22.75 3.11
CA ALA A 255 -24.70 22.04 4.31
C ALA A 255 -24.72 20.53 4.08
N ALA A 256 -23.80 19.81 4.75
CA ALA A 256 -23.87 18.35 4.81
C ALA A 256 -25.16 17.95 5.54
N PRO A 257 -26.00 17.06 4.96
CA PRO A 257 -27.28 16.68 5.55
C PRO A 257 -27.10 16.04 6.92
N SER A 258 -27.93 16.42 7.88
CA SER A 258 -27.93 15.84 9.22
C SER A 258 -28.49 14.41 9.20
N LEU A 259 -28.20 13.59 10.22
CA LEU A 259 -28.75 12.24 10.31
C LEU A 259 -30.29 12.24 10.27
N THR A 260 -30.93 13.27 10.83
CA THR A 260 -32.39 13.44 10.78
C THR A 260 -32.89 13.71 9.36
N ASP A 261 -32.17 14.50 8.56
CA ASP A 261 -32.53 14.77 7.17
C ASP A 261 -32.37 13.51 6.30
N LEU A 262 -31.30 12.75 6.56
CA LEU A 262 -31.03 11.47 5.89
C LEU A 262 -32.09 10.41 6.22
N LEU A 263 -32.58 10.38 7.46
CA LEU A 263 -33.62 9.45 7.88
C LEU A 263 -35.03 9.89 7.45
N ALA A 264 -35.24 11.16 7.10
CA ALA A 264 -36.52 11.65 6.61
C ALA A 264 -36.85 11.16 5.19
N LEU A 265 -35.84 10.75 4.41
CA LEU A 265 -36.01 10.18 3.08
C LEU A 265 -36.13 8.66 3.15
N GLU A 266 -37.21 8.12 2.59
CA GLU A 266 -37.51 6.68 2.63
C GLU A 266 -36.39 5.82 2.01
N THR A 267 -35.82 6.25 0.88
CA THR A 267 -34.74 5.53 0.20
C THR A 267 -33.45 5.49 1.02
N THR A 268 -33.12 6.59 1.70
CA THR A 268 -31.89 6.72 2.49
C THR A 268 -32.03 6.05 3.86
N SER A 269 -33.20 6.16 4.50
CA SER A 269 -33.52 5.45 5.74
C SER A 269 -33.56 3.92 5.54
N GLY A 270 -34.06 3.43 4.40
CA GLY A 270 -34.00 2.02 4.02
C GLY A 270 -32.56 1.51 3.89
N LEU A 271 -31.68 2.28 3.22
CA LEU A 271 -30.26 1.96 3.09
C LEU A 271 -29.55 1.93 4.45
N ILE A 272 -29.69 2.98 5.26
CA ILE A 272 -29.03 3.10 6.57
C ILE A 272 -29.58 2.02 7.54
N GLY A 273 -30.89 1.84 7.58
CA GLY A 273 -31.56 0.88 8.46
C GLY A 273 -31.17 -0.56 8.14
N SER A 274 -31.17 -0.94 6.86
CA SER A 274 -30.73 -2.28 6.43
C SER A 274 -29.24 -2.51 6.68
N ALA A 275 -28.38 -1.54 6.34
CA ALA A 275 -26.95 -1.60 6.61
C ALA A 275 -26.65 -1.76 8.11
N ALA A 276 -27.33 -1.01 8.97
CA ALA A 276 -27.20 -1.14 10.43
C ALA A 276 -27.70 -2.51 10.92
N ALA A 277 -28.87 -2.97 10.46
CA ALA A 277 -29.42 -4.26 10.84
C ALA A 277 -28.51 -5.42 10.45
N PHE A 278 -28.01 -5.44 9.20
CA PHE A 278 -27.07 -6.45 8.73
C PHE A 278 -25.72 -6.37 9.44
N GLY A 279 -25.19 -5.15 9.63
CA GLY A 279 -23.94 -4.92 10.35
C GLY A 279 -23.96 -5.45 11.77
N VAL A 280 -25.05 -5.16 12.52
CA VAL A 280 -25.24 -5.66 13.89
C VAL A 280 -25.48 -7.17 13.88
N ALA A 281 -26.37 -7.68 13.04
CA ALA A 281 -26.70 -9.11 13.01
C ALA A 281 -25.47 -9.97 12.70
N VAL A 282 -24.72 -9.64 11.64
CA VAL A 282 -23.52 -10.39 11.25
C VAL A 282 -22.38 -10.17 12.27
N GLY A 283 -22.27 -8.97 12.85
CA GLY A 283 -21.30 -8.70 13.91
C GLY A 283 -21.53 -9.55 15.17
N VAL A 284 -22.79 -9.66 15.62
CA VAL A 284 -23.19 -10.49 16.76
C VAL A 284 -22.98 -11.97 16.43
N ILE A 285 -23.41 -12.44 15.25
CA ILE A 285 -23.21 -13.83 14.83
C ILE A 285 -21.72 -14.19 14.80
N GLY A 286 -20.88 -13.33 14.22
CA GLY A 286 -19.43 -13.53 14.17
C GLY A 286 -18.81 -13.60 15.56
N PHE A 287 -19.21 -12.70 16.47
CA PHE A 287 -18.69 -12.70 17.84
C PHE A 287 -19.11 -13.94 18.63
N VAL A 288 -20.39 -14.33 18.54
CA VAL A 288 -20.91 -15.53 19.19
C VAL A 288 -20.25 -16.79 18.62
N ALA A 289 -20.04 -16.85 17.30
CA ALA A 289 -19.39 -17.98 16.65
C ALA A 289 -17.92 -18.13 17.08
N VAL A 290 -17.21 -17.02 17.33
CA VAL A 290 -15.84 -17.05 17.87
C VAL A 290 -15.81 -17.64 19.29
N LEU A 291 -16.80 -17.30 20.12
CA LEU A 291 -16.89 -17.80 21.50
C LEU A 291 -17.34 -19.26 21.58
N ARG A 292 -18.13 -19.74 20.62
CA ARG A 292 -18.84 -21.03 20.71
C ARG A 292 -18.43 -22.08 19.68
N GLY A 293 -17.53 -21.79 18.74
CA GLY A 293 -17.15 -22.73 17.69
C GLY A 293 -15.68 -22.68 17.33
N THR A 294 -15.26 -23.55 16.40
CA THR A 294 -13.88 -23.67 15.92
C THR A 294 -13.63 -22.97 14.59
N ALA A 295 -14.69 -22.50 13.92
CA ALA A 295 -14.60 -21.65 12.73
C ALA A 295 -14.25 -20.18 13.04
N ARG A 296 -13.55 -19.94 14.16
CA ARG A 296 -13.34 -18.64 14.82
C ARG A 296 -12.80 -17.56 13.87
N ALA A 297 -11.63 -17.79 13.28
CA ALA A 297 -10.94 -16.76 12.48
C ALA A 297 -11.77 -16.19 11.30
N PRO A 298 -12.31 -17.00 10.37
CA PRO A 298 -13.07 -16.45 9.24
C PRO A 298 -14.45 -15.89 9.63
N LEU A 299 -15.14 -16.47 10.62
CA LEU A 299 -16.42 -15.92 11.10
C LEU A 299 -16.22 -14.64 11.91
N GLY A 300 -15.16 -14.56 12.71
CA GLY A 300 -14.75 -13.34 13.40
C GLY A 300 -14.37 -12.24 12.41
N LEU A 301 -13.64 -12.57 11.34
CA LEU A 301 -13.32 -11.63 10.27
C LEU A 301 -14.57 -11.15 9.54
N ALA A 302 -15.48 -12.05 9.16
CA ALA A 302 -16.75 -11.67 8.55
C ALA A 302 -17.55 -10.74 9.49
N GLY A 303 -17.68 -11.11 10.77
CA GLY A 303 -18.38 -10.31 11.78
C GLY A 303 -17.76 -8.94 12.04
N ALA A 304 -16.43 -8.83 12.03
CA ALA A 304 -15.73 -7.58 12.29
C ALA A 304 -15.68 -6.66 11.05
N VAL A 305 -15.60 -7.24 9.85
CA VAL A 305 -15.46 -6.49 8.58
C VAL A 305 -16.82 -6.06 8.03
N THR A 306 -17.88 -6.86 8.15
CA THR A 306 -19.22 -6.52 7.64
C THR A 306 -19.74 -5.15 8.11
N PRO A 307 -19.76 -4.80 9.42
CA PRO A 307 -20.24 -3.50 9.86
C PRO A 307 -19.37 -2.35 9.33
N LEU A 308 -18.06 -2.57 9.18
CA LEU A 308 -17.14 -1.58 8.62
C LEU A 308 -17.39 -1.34 7.13
N VAL A 309 -17.56 -2.41 6.35
CA VAL A 309 -17.86 -2.33 4.91
C VAL A 309 -19.20 -1.64 4.69
N LEU A 310 -20.23 -2.01 5.44
CA LEU A 310 -21.55 -1.39 5.33
C LEU A 310 -21.54 0.08 5.75
N LEU A 311 -20.78 0.45 6.78
CA LEU A 311 -20.59 1.85 7.15
C LEU A 311 -19.85 2.65 6.06
N CYS A 312 -18.82 2.06 5.45
CA CYS A 312 -18.09 2.68 4.35
C CYS A 312 -18.96 2.86 3.10
N VAL A 313 -19.73 1.83 2.73
CA VAL A 313 -20.65 1.88 1.58
C VAL A 313 -21.77 2.89 1.81
N THR A 314 -22.36 2.93 3.00
CA THR A 314 -23.40 3.93 3.32
C THR A 314 -22.83 5.35 3.30
N TRP A 315 -21.65 5.59 3.87
CA TRP A 315 -20.95 6.87 3.75
C TRP A 315 -20.70 7.25 2.28
N LEU A 316 -20.21 6.31 1.47
CA LEU A 316 -19.99 6.54 0.04
C LEU A 316 -21.29 6.90 -0.70
N ARG A 317 -22.36 6.15 -0.50
CA ARG A 317 -23.64 6.36 -1.20
C ARG A 317 -24.38 7.61 -0.76
N VAL A 318 -24.17 8.05 0.48
CA VAL A 318 -24.91 9.19 1.05
C VAL A 318 -24.12 10.50 0.98
N ALA A 319 -22.82 10.45 1.23
CA ALA A 319 -21.97 11.64 1.33
C ALA A 319 -20.94 11.76 0.19
N GLU A 320 -20.91 10.83 -0.77
CA GLU A 320 -20.02 10.87 -1.95
C GLU A 320 -18.53 11.09 -1.62
N PHE A 321 -18.05 10.43 -0.57
CA PHE A 321 -16.70 10.62 0.00
C PHE A 321 -16.42 12.01 0.61
N GLY A 322 -17.44 12.85 0.79
CA GLY A 322 -17.36 14.11 1.50
C GLY A 322 -17.19 13.96 3.01
N PRO A 323 -16.72 15.02 3.70
CA PRO A 323 -16.59 15.02 5.15
C PRO A 323 -17.95 14.88 5.84
N SER A 324 -18.02 14.06 6.88
CA SER A 324 -19.25 13.90 7.67
C SER A 324 -18.96 13.58 9.14
N SER A 325 -19.33 14.50 10.02
CA SER A 325 -19.18 14.29 11.48
C SER A 325 -19.94 13.06 11.95
N THR A 326 -21.16 12.84 11.43
CA THR A 326 -22.02 11.70 11.75
C THR A 326 -21.33 10.37 11.44
N PHE A 327 -20.94 10.15 10.18
CA PHE A 327 -20.28 8.89 9.78
C PHE A 327 -18.90 8.73 10.42
N GLY A 328 -18.19 9.83 10.66
CA GLY A 328 -16.92 9.83 11.38
C GLY A 328 -17.06 9.36 12.84
N VAL A 329 -18.05 9.87 13.58
CA VAL A 329 -18.34 9.46 14.95
C VAL A 329 -18.83 8.00 15.00
N LEU A 330 -19.66 7.58 14.04
CA LEU A 330 -20.09 6.18 13.92
C LEU A 330 -18.90 5.24 13.67
N ALA A 331 -17.94 5.64 12.81
CA ALA A 331 -16.74 4.86 12.55
C ALA A 331 -15.82 4.80 13.78
N LEU A 332 -15.67 5.90 14.53
CA LEU A 332 -14.95 5.91 15.81
C LEU A 332 -15.62 4.98 16.82
N GLY A 333 -16.94 5.09 16.98
CA GLY A 333 -17.73 4.24 17.87
C GLY A 333 -17.59 2.77 17.52
N LEU A 334 -17.69 2.41 16.24
CA LEU A 334 -17.46 1.06 15.76
C LEU A 334 -16.03 0.59 16.07
N GLY A 335 -15.02 1.45 15.89
CA GLY A 335 -13.64 1.15 16.27
C GLY A 335 -13.48 0.82 17.77
N PHE A 336 -14.13 1.59 18.65
CA PHE A 336 -14.13 1.30 20.10
C PHE A 336 -14.85 -0.01 20.43
N VAL A 337 -15.99 -0.28 19.80
CA VAL A 337 -16.72 -1.54 19.99
C VAL A 337 -15.85 -2.71 19.55
N LEU A 338 -15.25 -2.66 18.36
CA LEU A 338 -14.39 -3.74 17.85
C LEU A 338 -13.13 -3.94 18.70
N ALA A 339 -12.52 -2.86 19.20
CA ALA A 339 -11.39 -2.94 20.13
C ALA A 339 -11.80 -3.57 21.47
N GLY A 340 -12.97 -3.20 22.00
CA GLY A 340 -13.54 -3.78 23.22
C GLY A 340 -13.87 -5.28 23.05
N LEU A 341 -14.39 -5.67 21.88
CA LEU A 341 -14.63 -7.08 21.55
C LEU A 341 -13.31 -7.84 21.43
N ALA A 342 -12.28 -7.29 20.79
CA ALA A 342 -10.96 -7.90 20.72
C ALA A 342 -10.37 -8.15 22.13
N GLU A 343 -10.43 -7.15 23.02
CA GLU A 343 -9.96 -7.28 24.41
C GLU A 343 -10.81 -8.27 25.22
N SER A 344 -12.12 -8.36 24.98
CA SER A 344 -12.99 -9.37 25.58
C SER A 344 -12.60 -10.78 25.15
N LEU A 345 -12.25 -10.97 23.87
CA LEU A 345 -11.78 -12.26 23.34
C LEU A 345 -10.43 -12.67 23.94
N ILE A 346 -9.48 -11.73 24.04
CA ILE A 346 -8.16 -11.96 24.67
C ILE A 346 -8.31 -12.45 26.12
N ARG A 347 -9.36 -12.05 26.84
CA ARG A 347 -9.60 -12.49 28.23
C ARG A 347 -10.37 -13.80 28.36
N ARG A 348 -11.07 -14.23 27.31
CA ARG A 348 -12.00 -15.37 27.35
C ARG A 348 -11.49 -16.60 26.62
N LEU A 349 -10.57 -16.44 25.67
CA LEU A 349 -9.98 -17.51 24.87
C LEU A 349 -8.56 -17.78 25.35
N ASP A 350 -8.17 -19.05 25.32
CA ASP A 350 -6.80 -19.48 25.63
C ASP A 350 -5.96 -19.55 24.35
N ASP A 351 -4.63 -19.38 24.45
CA ASP A 351 -3.74 -19.46 23.28
C ASP A 351 -3.77 -20.83 22.57
N THR A 352 -4.23 -21.89 23.25
CA THR A 352 -4.39 -23.23 22.67
C THR A 352 -5.67 -23.40 21.85
N ASP A 353 -6.60 -22.44 21.92
CA ASP A 353 -7.86 -22.51 21.19
C ASP A 353 -7.65 -22.40 19.68
N PHE A 354 -8.15 -23.39 18.94
CA PHE A 354 -8.03 -23.39 17.48
C PHE A 354 -8.63 -22.11 16.86
N GLY A 355 -7.79 -21.35 16.16
CA GLY A 355 -8.19 -20.13 15.45
C GLY A 355 -8.44 -18.91 16.33
N ALA A 356 -8.11 -18.94 17.62
CA ALA A 356 -8.26 -17.79 18.53
C ALA A 356 -7.42 -16.59 18.09
N ASP A 357 -6.12 -16.79 17.82
CA ASP A 357 -5.20 -15.75 17.35
C ASP A 357 -5.72 -15.03 16.10
N GLY A 358 -6.22 -15.80 15.13
CA GLY A 358 -6.77 -15.27 13.89
C GLY A 358 -8.05 -14.45 14.10
N ALA A 359 -8.91 -14.86 15.04
CA ALA A 359 -10.12 -14.12 15.37
C ALA A 359 -9.80 -12.82 16.14
N ILE A 360 -8.93 -12.87 17.14
CA ILE A 360 -8.48 -11.69 17.88
C ILE A 360 -7.82 -10.69 16.93
N ALA A 361 -6.94 -11.18 16.04
CA ALA A 361 -6.32 -10.38 15.00
C ALA A 361 -7.37 -9.73 14.08
N ALA A 362 -8.40 -10.46 13.67
CA ALA A 362 -9.46 -9.92 12.82
C ALA A 362 -10.17 -8.71 13.47
N TYR A 363 -10.60 -8.84 14.73
CA TYR A 363 -11.24 -7.72 15.45
C TYR A 363 -10.28 -6.55 15.68
N ALA A 364 -9.03 -6.82 16.05
CA ALA A 364 -8.04 -5.77 16.28
C ALA A 364 -7.71 -5.00 14.99
N VAL A 365 -7.51 -5.69 13.87
CA VAL A 365 -7.26 -5.07 12.56
C VAL A 365 -8.49 -4.29 12.09
N SER A 366 -9.70 -4.83 12.26
CA SER A 366 -10.93 -4.10 11.92
C SER A 366 -11.15 -2.87 12.80
N ALA A 367 -10.78 -2.90 14.09
CA ALA A 367 -10.84 -1.72 14.95
C ALA A 367 -9.90 -0.61 14.45
N VAL A 368 -8.69 -0.98 14.01
CA VAL A 368 -7.71 -0.06 13.42
C VAL A 368 -8.22 0.47 12.08
N ALA A 369 -8.82 -0.37 11.26
CA ALA A 369 -9.42 0.04 9.99
C ALA A 369 -10.61 0.98 10.22
N ALA A 370 -11.44 0.77 11.25
CA ALA A 370 -12.54 1.66 11.61
C ALA A 370 -12.02 3.02 12.11
N LEU A 371 -10.93 3.03 12.89
CA LEU A 371 -10.25 4.27 13.31
C LEU A 371 -9.66 5.03 12.11
N ALA A 372 -9.02 4.31 11.19
CA ALA A 372 -8.50 4.90 9.95
C ALA A 372 -9.62 5.46 9.07
N LEU A 373 -10.74 4.74 8.95
CA LEU A 373 -11.94 5.18 8.24
C LEU A 373 -12.54 6.43 8.90
N ALA A 374 -12.67 6.45 10.22
CA ALA A 374 -13.13 7.63 10.94
C ALA A 374 -12.29 8.87 10.65
N PHE A 375 -10.97 8.73 10.68
CA PHE A 375 -10.07 9.84 10.35
C PHE A 375 -10.17 10.24 8.89
N ALA A 376 -10.36 9.29 7.97
CA ALA A 376 -10.60 9.58 6.56
C ALA A 376 -11.89 10.38 6.32
N ILE A 377 -12.92 10.15 7.14
CA ILE A 377 -14.20 10.86 7.06
C ILE A 377 -14.13 12.24 7.75
N LEU A 378 -13.46 12.33 8.90
CA LEU A 378 -13.43 13.54 9.74
C LEU A 378 -12.41 14.57 9.28
N PHE A 379 -11.29 14.12 8.72
CA PHE A 379 -10.16 14.99 8.39
C PHE A 379 -9.95 15.08 6.90
N GLU A 380 -9.92 16.31 6.39
CA GLU A 380 -9.55 16.58 5.01
C GLU A 380 -8.04 16.79 4.86
N ARG A 381 -7.57 16.78 3.59
CA ARG A 381 -6.29 17.41 3.23
C ARG A 381 -5.09 16.83 4.02
N GLY A 382 -4.13 17.66 4.42
CA GLY A 382 -2.89 17.21 5.07
C GLY A 382 -3.09 16.49 6.41
N VAL A 383 -4.14 16.83 7.17
CA VAL A 383 -4.40 16.26 8.50
C VAL A 383 -4.60 14.75 8.44
N LEU A 384 -5.27 14.25 7.39
CA LEU A 384 -5.50 12.81 7.24
C LEU A 384 -4.19 12.00 7.08
N THR A 385 -3.18 12.53 6.36
CA THR A 385 -1.90 11.82 6.13
C THR A 385 -1.18 11.68 7.45
N VAL A 386 -1.16 12.77 8.20
CA VAL A 386 -0.57 12.86 9.53
C VAL A 386 -1.26 11.90 10.49
N THR A 387 -2.59 11.89 10.50
CA THR A 387 -3.36 11.07 11.43
C THR A 387 -3.22 9.58 11.12
N LEU A 388 -3.24 9.17 9.84
CA LEU A 388 -2.97 7.79 9.44
C LEU A 388 -1.56 7.35 9.84
N ALA A 389 -0.56 8.23 9.70
CA ALA A 389 0.79 7.92 10.14
C ALA A 389 0.90 7.78 11.66
N LEU A 390 0.16 8.58 12.44
CA LEU A 390 0.10 8.50 13.90
C LEU A 390 -0.60 7.25 14.44
N ILE A 391 -1.44 6.57 13.64
CA ILE A 391 -1.97 5.26 14.01
C ILE A 391 -0.82 4.25 14.16
N VAL A 392 0.22 4.32 13.32
CA VAL A 392 1.32 3.33 13.30
C VAL A 392 2.10 3.23 14.63
N PRO A 393 2.55 4.31 15.30
CA PRO A 393 3.14 4.22 16.62
C PRO A 393 2.13 3.78 17.70
N ALA A 394 0.83 4.10 17.55
CA ALA A 394 -0.20 3.56 18.45
C ALA A 394 -0.30 2.03 18.32
N LEU A 395 -0.27 1.48 17.11
CA LEU A 395 -0.21 0.02 16.87
C LEU A 395 1.02 -0.60 17.53
N ALA A 396 2.17 0.04 17.40
CA ALA A 396 3.41 -0.46 17.99
C ALA A 396 3.30 -0.50 19.53
N MET A 397 2.71 0.53 20.14
CA MET A 397 2.48 0.57 21.59
C MET A 397 1.46 -0.49 22.06
N VAL A 398 0.43 -0.77 21.26
CA VAL A 398 -0.52 -1.86 21.53
C VAL A 398 0.18 -3.22 21.43
N ASP A 399 0.93 -3.48 20.36
CA ASP A 399 1.69 -4.74 20.17
C ASP A 399 2.71 -4.97 21.29
N ALA A 400 3.29 -3.90 21.84
CA ALA A 400 4.23 -3.99 22.96
C ALA A 400 3.58 -4.52 24.25
N ARG A 401 2.28 -4.24 24.45
CA ARG A 401 1.52 -4.70 25.64
C ARG A 401 0.78 -6.01 25.37
N ARG A 402 0.26 -6.20 24.15
CA ARG A 402 -0.51 -7.36 23.70
C ARG A 402 0.09 -7.84 22.37
N PRO A 403 0.97 -8.85 22.36
CA PRO A 403 1.69 -9.25 21.16
C PRO A 403 0.72 -9.86 20.13
N LEU A 404 0.39 -9.10 19.08
CA LEU A 404 -0.53 -9.51 18.03
C LEU A 404 0.20 -9.40 16.69
N PRO A 405 0.68 -10.52 16.10
CA PRO A 405 1.47 -10.51 14.88
C PRO A 405 0.82 -9.75 13.71
N ALA A 406 -0.51 -9.77 13.62
CA ALA A 406 -1.27 -9.10 12.57
C ALA A 406 -1.09 -7.56 12.58
N LEU A 407 -1.01 -6.93 13.76
CA LEU A 407 -0.87 -5.46 13.87
C LEU A 407 0.43 -4.95 13.24
N ARG A 408 1.46 -5.79 13.23
CA ARG A 408 2.78 -5.49 12.64
C ARG A 408 2.70 -5.39 11.13
N TRP A 409 1.88 -6.23 10.50
CA TRP A 409 1.62 -6.16 9.07
C TRP A 409 0.67 -5.00 8.72
N THR A 410 -0.31 -4.72 9.57
CA THR A 410 -1.17 -3.53 9.43
C THR A 410 -0.37 -2.23 9.43
N ALA A 411 0.71 -2.15 10.23
CA ALA A 411 1.63 -1.01 10.20
C ALA A 411 2.29 -0.79 8.82
N ILE A 412 2.67 -1.88 8.11
CA ILE A 412 3.19 -1.78 6.73
C ILE A 412 2.09 -1.27 5.78
N VAL A 413 0.87 -1.81 5.88
CA VAL A 413 -0.25 -1.38 5.03
C VAL A 413 -0.54 0.11 5.21
N LEU A 414 -0.57 0.59 6.45
CA LEU A 414 -0.75 2.03 6.74
C LEU A 414 0.41 2.88 6.20
N ALA A 415 1.65 2.42 6.35
CA ALA A 415 2.81 3.11 5.77
C ALA A 415 2.73 3.20 4.24
N LEU A 416 2.26 2.14 3.57
CA LEU A 416 2.01 2.14 2.12
C LEU A 416 0.88 3.08 1.71
N ILE A 417 -0.22 3.13 2.49
CA ILE A 417 -1.33 4.07 2.25
C ILE A 417 -0.84 5.52 2.37
N VAL A 418 -0.06 5.83 3.42
CA VAL A 418 0.55 7.16 3.60
C VAL A 418 1.47 7.51 2.43
N ALA A 419 2.31 6.58 1.98
CA ALA A 419 3.19 6.78 0.83
C ALA A 419 2.40 7.02 -0.46
N ALA A 420 1.37 6.19 -0.75
CA ALA A 420 0.52 6.35 -1.92
C ALA A 420 -0.20 7.71 -1.92
N ARG A 421 -0.66 8.16 -0.75
CA ARG A 421 -1.32 9.46 -0.59
C ARG A 421 -0.37 10.63 -0.89
N LEU A 422 0.88 10.55 -0.42
CA LEU A 422 1.90 11.59 -0.68
C LEU A 422 2.37 11.58 -2.14
N VAL A 423 2.33 10.44 -2.83
CA VAL A 423 2.57 10.39 -4.28
C VAL A 423 1.43 11.04 -5.06
N TRP A 424 0.19 10.88 -4.60
CA TRP A 424 -0.99 11.46 -5.25
C TRP A 424 -1.13 12.98 -5.02
N ASP A 425 -0.89 13.45 -3.79
CA ASP A 425 -0.89 14.89 -3.42
C ASP A 425 0.44 15.27 -2.75
N PRO A 426 1.51 15.55 -3.54
CA PRO A 426 2.83 15.85 -3.01
C PRO A 426 2.89 17.17 -2.22
N GLY A 427 2.06 18.15 -2.60
CA GLY A 427 2.01 19.46 -1.96
C GLY A 427 1.46 19.40 -0.54
N VAL A 428 0.69 18.35 -0.22
CA VAL A 428 -0.05 18.17 1.02
C VAL A 428 -1.05 19.31 1.23
N ALA A 429 -2.29 18.96 1.57
CA ALA A 429 -3.36 19.93 1.79
C ALA A 429 -3.93 20.62 0.53
N GLY A 430 -3.90 19.92 -0.61
CA GLY A 430 -4.53 20.40 -1.84
C GLY A 430 -3.69 21.42 -2.60
N GLY A 431 -2.36 21.32 -2.51
CA GLY A 431 -1.43 22.13 -3.29
C GLY A 431 -1.04 23.49 -2.69
N ASP A 432 -1.64 23.90 -1.56
CA ASP A 432 -1.24 25.11 -0.83
C ASP A 432 -0.64 24.74 0.54
N PRO A 433 0.70 24.58 0.63
CA PRO A 433 1.35 24.23 1.88
C PRO A 433 1.32 25.36 2.93
N GLY A 434 0.96 26.60 2.54
CA GLY A 434 0.91 27.78 3.40
C GLY A 434 2.09 28.74 3.18
N ALA A 435 1.96 29.97 3.70
CA ALA A 435 2.89 31.07 3.41
C ALA A 435 4.16 31.11 4.28
N THR A 436 4.22 30.33 5.37
CA THR A 436 5.40 30.35 6.25
C THR A 436 6.49 29.43 5.71
N PRO A 437 7.77 29.84 5.71
CA PRO A 437 8.82 29.11 5.01
C PRO A 437 9.16 27.75 5.64
N VAL A 438 9.05 27.62 6.97
CA VAL A 438 9.42 26.40 7.71
C VAL A 438 8.22 25.71 8.35
N PHE A 439 7.34 26.44 9.01
CA PHE A 439 6.20 25.89 9.75
C PHE A 439 4.94 25.74 8.87
N ASN A 440 5.11 25.05 7.74
CA ASN A 440 4.06 24.81 6.74
C ASN A 440 3.59 23.34 6.72
N TRP A 441 2.59 23.04 5.90
CA TRP A 441 2.05 21.69 5.76
C TRP A 441 3.04 20.65 5.27
N LEU A 442 4.15 21.02 4.64
CA LEU A 442 5.20 20.08 4.23
C LEU A 442 5.92 19.53 5.47
N LEU A 443 6.22 20.40 6.44
CA LEU A 443 6.82 19.99 7.71
C LEU A 443 5.90 19.03 8.48
N TRP A 444 4.61 19.39 8.58
CA TRP A 444 3.64 18.56 9.30
C TRP A 444 3.32 17.26 8.54
N GLY A 445 3.10 17.36 7.23
CA GLY A 445 2.65 16.29 6.33
C GLY A 445 3.69 15.25 5.99
N TYR A 446 4.98 15.59 5.99
CA TYR A 446 6.08 14.64 5.79
C TYR A 446 6.86 14.38 7.08
N GLY A 447 7.14 15.43 7.86
CA GLY A 447 7.98 15.35 9.04
C GLY A 447 7.32 14.59 10.18
N LEU A 448 6.03 14.81 10.46
CA LEU A 448 5.35 14.08 11.52
C LEU A 448 5.18 12.59 11.18
N PRO A 449 4.81 12.19 9.95
CA PRO A 449 4.88 10.79 9.54
C PRO A 449 6.27 10.17 9.62
N ALA A 450 7.33 10.91 9.26
CA ALA A 450 8.70 10.44 9.40
C ALA A 450 9.04 10.09 10.86
N LEU A 451 8.67 10.96 11.80
CA LEU A 451 8.86 10.73 13.24
C LEU A 451 7.98 9.59 13.77
N ALA A 452 6.72 9.52 13.33
CA ALA A 452 5.78 8.46 13.71
C ALA A 452 6.30 7.07 13.31
N PHE A 453 6.78 6.92 12.07
CA PHE A 453 7.36 5.67 11.59
C PHE A 453 8.68 5.33 12.28
N PHE A 454 9.53 6.33 12.57
CA PHE A 454 10.74 6.11 13.37
C PHE A 454 10.38 5.60 14.77
N GLY A 455 9.45 6.26 15.47
CA GLY A 455 8.99 5.88 16.80
C GLY A 455 8.40 4.46 16.82
N ALA A 456 7.57 4.13 15.84
CA ALA A 456 7.03 2.77 15.69
C ALA A 456 8.13 1.74 15.43
N SER A 457 9.14 2.06 14.61
CA SER A 457 10.27 1.17 14.35
C SER A 457 11.06 0.83 15.62
N LEU A 458 11.18 1.77 16.57
CA LEU A 458 11.88 1.56 17.84
C LEU A 458 11.14 0.55 18.73
N VAL A 459 9.82 0.63 18.75
CA VAL A 459 8.99 -0.27 19.56
C VAL A 459 8.94 -1.66 18.91
N PHE A 460 8.71 -1.74 17.59
CA PHE A 460 8.69 -3.02 16.87
C PHE A 460 10.05 -3.71 16.84
N ALA A 461 11.18 -2.98 16.90
CA ALA A 461 12.50 -3.60 16.94
C ALA A 461 12.73 -4.54 18.14
N ARG A 462 11.92 -4.45 19.21
CA ARG A 462 12.06 -5.31 20.39
C ARG A 462 11.56 -6.75 20.17
N ARG A 463 10.53 -6.95 19.35
CA ARG A 463 9.82 -8.24 19.20
C ARG A 463 9.24 -8.51 17.80
N GLY A 464 9.30 -7.54 16.89
CA GLY A 464 8.69 -7.57 15.57
C GLY A 464 9.57 -8.19 14.49
N PRO A 465 8.99 -8.64 13.36
CA PRO A 465 9.75 -9.10 12.21
C PRO A 465 10.66 -8.00 11.68
N ALA A 466 11.88 -8.38 11.28
CA ALA A 466 12.87 -7.45 10.73
C ALA A 466 12.31 -6.67 9.52
N LEU A 467 11.47 -7.30 8.69
CA LEU A 467 10.85 -6.65 7.54
C LEU A 467 10.01 -5.43 7.93
N VAL A 468 9.19 -5.52 8.98
CA VAL A 468 8.33 -4.41 9.44
C VAL A 468 9.18 -3.24 9.90
N VAL A 469 10.21 -3.52 10.70
CA VAL A 469 11.15 -2.51 11.18
C VAL A 469 11.86 -1.84 10.01
N HIS A 470 12.37 -2.62 9.06
CA HIS A 470 13.10 -2.10 7.90
C HIS A 470 12.22 -1.23 7.00
N VAL A 471 10.96 -1.61 6.77
CA VAL A 471 10.03 -0.81 5.98
C VAL A 471 9.75 0.53 6.66
N LEU A 472 9.51 0.52 7.98
CA LEU A 472 9.25 1.76 8.74
C LEU A 472 10.49 2.66 8.84
N GLU A 473 11.68 2.09 9.02
CA GLU A 473 12.94 2.84 9.00
C GLU A 473 13.20 3.47 7.62
N ALA A 474 12.95 2.71 6.55
CA ALA A 474 13.12 3.22 5.18
C ALA A 474 12.10 4.32 4.88
N ALA A 475 10.83 4.12 5.25
CA ALA A 475 9.79 5.13 5.10
C ALA A 475 10.11 6.39 5.91
N SER A 476 10.56 6.25 7.16
CA SER A 476 10.98 7.36 8.01
C SER A 476 12.14 8.15 7.40
N LEU A 477 13.18 7.46 6.94
CA LEU A 477 14.35 8.11 6.34
C LEU A 477 13.98 8.84 5.05
N THR A 478 13.18 8.23 4.19
CA THR A 478 12.72 8.83 2.94
C THR A 478 11.86 10.07 3.22
N LEU A 479 10.84 9.95 4.07
CA LEU A 479 9.96 11.07 4.41
C LEU A 479 10.70 12.20 5.13
N GLY A 480 11.62 11.87 6.04
CA GLY A 480 12.46 12.87 6.71
C GLY A 480 13.37 13.62 5.73
N THR A 481 13.96 12.91 4.76
CA THR A 481 14.77 13.53 3.70
C THR A 481 13.93 14.42 2.79
N LEU A 482 12.76 13.93 2.36
CA LEU A 482 11.81 14.71 1.56
C LEU A 482 11.32 15.95 2.29
N THR A 483 11.05 15.85 3.60
CA THR A 483 10.65 17.00 4.42
C THR A 483 11.68 18.12 4.31
N LEU A 484 12.97 17.80 4.50
CA LEU A 484 14.04 18.79 4.43
C LEU A 484 14.15 19.40 3.02
N ILE A 485 14.14 18.56 1.97
CA ILE A 485 14.25 19.03 0.58
C ILE A 485 13.07 19.94 0.21
N LEU A 486 11.84 19.52 0.52
CA LEU A 486 10.62 20.25 0.16
C LEU A 486 10.48 21.55 0.96
N VAL A 487 10.82 21.56 2.25
CA VAL A 487 10.81 22.79 3.06
C VAL A 487 11.86 23.78 2.55
N ILE A 488 13.07 23.32 2.22
CA ILE A 488 14.10 24.16 1.60
C ILE A 488 13.60 24.73 0.27
N HIS A 489 13.07 23.87 -0.61
CA HIS A 489 12.57 24.30 -1.92
C HIS A 489 11.43 25.32 -1.77
N HIS A 490 10.45 25.04 -0.93
CA HIS A 490 9.33 25.95 -0.66
C HIS A 490 9.81 27.32 -0.13
N ALA A 491 10.76 27.33 0.81
CA ALA A 491 11.33 28.56 1.36
C ALA A 491 12.09 29.37 0.29
N MET A 492 12.83 28.71 -0.60
CA MET A 492 13.64 29.35 -1.63
C MET A 492 12.82 29.80 -2.86
N ALA A 493 11.78 29.05 -3.21
CA ALA A 493 10.90 29.33 -4.34
C ALA A 493 9.77 30.34 -4.04
N GLY A 494 9.80 30.98 -2.85
CA GLY A 494 8.76 31.92 -2.43
C GLY A 494 7.38 31.28 -2.32
N GLY A 495 7.33 30.02 -1.89
CA GLY A 495 6.12 29.24 -1.69
C GLY A 495 5.68 28.37 -2.87
N ARG A 496 6.26 28.53 -4.06
CA ARG A 496 5.86 27.84 -5.29
C ARG A 496 6.61 26.52 -5.49
N LEU A 497 5.95 25.39 -5.21
CA LEU A 497 6.54 24.04 -5.36
C LEU A 497 6.80 23.60 -6.80
N GLU A 498 6.17 24.24 -7.78
CA GLU A 498 6.33 23.92 -9.21
C GLU A 498 7.48 24.70 -9.86
N ALA A 499 8.08 25.64 -9.13
CA ALA A 499 9.17 26.45 -9.67
C ALA A 499 10.41 25.57 -9.89
N PRO A 500 11.18 25.80 -10.97
CA PRO A 500 12.46 25.13 -11.13
C PRO A 500 13.44 25.57 -10.03
N VAL A 501 14.20 24.61 -9.51
CA VAL A 501 15.33 24.88 -8.62
C VAL A 501 16.34 25.76 -9.37
N SER A 502 16.47 27.02 -8.96
CA SER A 502 17.12 28.05 -9.79
C SER A 502 18.13 28.95 -9.07
N GLY A 503 18.54 28.63 -7.84
CA GLY A 503 19.54 29.40 -7.10
C GLY A 503 20.70 28.59 -6.52
N LEU A 504 21.89 29.22 -6.43
CA LEU A 504 23.08 28.62 -5.81
C LEU A 504 22.82 28.19 -4.36
N LEU A 505 22.17 29.06 -3.57
CA LEU A 505 21.89 28.77 -2.16
C LEU A 505 20.96 27.56 -1.99
N GLU A 506 19.98 27.41 -2.87
CA GLU A 506 19.05 26.29 -2.82
C GLU A 506 19.75 24.96 -3.14
N ALA A 507 20.51 24.92 -4.23
CA ALA A 507 21.32 23.76 -4.61
C ALA A 507 22.34 23.38 -3.53
N ALA A 508 22.92 24.39 -2.86
CA ALA A 508 23.83 24.21 -1.74
C ALA A 508 23.15 23.53 -0.55
N LEU A 509 21.98 24.03 -0.15
CA LEU A 509 21.21 23.50 0.98
C LEU A 509 20.73 22.07 0.72
N HIS A 510 20.30 21.74 -0.50
CA HIS A 510 19.98 20.36 -0.88
C HIS A 510 21.20 19.44 -0.81
N THR A 511 22.36 19.89 -1.31
CA THR A 511 23.62 19.15 -1.24
C THR A 511 24.03 18.88 0.22
N MET A 512 23.98 19.91 1.06
CA MET A 512 24.25 19.79 2.49
C MET A 512 23.26 18.85 3.18
N THR A 513 21.99 18.88 2.79
CA THR A 513 20.94 18.00 3.32
C THR A 513 21.26 16.53 3.03
N PHE A 514 21.58 16.17 1.78
CA PHE A 514 21.95 14.79 1.45
C PHE A 514 23.17 14.30 2.25
N LEU A 515 24.19 15.15 2.42
CA LEU A 515 25.37 14.81 3.22
C LEU A 515 25.06 14.69 4.72
N ALA A 516 24.25 15.60 5.27
CA ALA A 516 23.86 15.58 6.68
C ALA A 516 22.99 14.35 7.01
N VAL A 517 22.02 14.02 6.15
CA VAL A 517 21.21 12.80 6.33
C VAL A 517 22.06 11.55 6.13
N SER A 518 23.01 11.54 5.17
CA SER A 518 23.98 10.45 5.01
C SER A 518 24.80 10.21 6.29
N LEU A 519 25.22 11.29 6.95
CA LEU A 519 25.94 11.27 8.22
C LEU A 519 25.08 10.72 9.35
N GLY A 520 23.84 11.21 9.48
CA GLY A 520 22.86 10.73 10.44
C GLY A 520 22.55 9.24 10.25
N ALA A 521 22.34 8.80 9.01
CA ALA A 521 22.14 7.39 8.67
C ALA A 521 23.37 6.53 9.03
N ASN A 522 24.60 7.04 8.83
CA ASN A 522 25.81 6.34 9.26
C ASN A 522 25.83 6.16 10.79
N ARG A 523 25.52 7.23 11.54
CA ARG A 523 25.46 7.18 13.00
C ARG A 523 24.39 6.22 13.50
N LEU A 524 23.20 6.24 12.91
CA LEU A 524 22.11 5.33 13.25
C LEU A 524 22.46 3.87 12.89
N ALA A 525 23.12 3.62 11.76
CA ALA A 525 23.61 2.29 11.40
C ALA A 525 24.61 1.75 12.42
N ALA A 526 25.51 2.60 12.94
CA ALA A 526 26.46 2.21 13.98
C ALA A 526 25.80 1.92 15.33
N LEU A 527 24.70 2.60 15.67
CA LEU A 527 24.00 2.45 16.94
C LEU A 527 22.98 1.30 16.93
N ARG A 528 22.20 1.15 15.86
CA ARG A 528 21.08 0.19 15.77
C ARG A 528 21.41 -1.07 14.98
N GLY A 529 22.47 -1.05 14.17
CA GLY A 529 22.68 -2.09 13.16
C GLY A 529 21.62 -2.07 12.06
N GLY A 530 21.53 -3.15 11.29
CA GLY A 530 20.51 -3.31 10.25
C GLY A 530 20.91 -2.79 8.86
N PRO A 531 20.29 -3.33 7.79
CA PRO A 531 20.65 -3.03 6.41
C PRO A 531 20.14 -1.69 5.90
N VAL A 532 19.11 -1.10 6.50
CA VAL A 532 18.44 0.11 5.96
C VAL A 532 19.35 1.32 6.04
N PHE A 533 19.69 1.78 7.25
CA PHE A 533 20.60 2.90 7.45
C PHE A 533 22.00 2.62 6.89
N GLY A 534 22.44 1.36 6.99
CA GLY A 534 23.68 0.88 6.41
C GLY A 534 23.74 1.07 4.89
N ARG A 535 22.70 0.74 4.13
CA ARG A 535 22.66 0.92 2.68
C ARG A 535 22.29 2.34 2.26
N ALA A 536 21.43 3.01 3.02
CA ALA A 536 20.98 4.36 2.69
C ALA A 536 22.09 5.42 2.85
N SER A 537 22.97 5.28 3.85
CA SER A 537 24.08 6.23 4.07
C SER A 537 24.95 6.47 2.83
N PRO A 538 25.55 5.45 2.18
CA PRO A 538 26.36 5.68 0.98
C PRO A 538 25.53 6.18 -0.21
N LEU A 539 24.27 5.75 -0.36
CA LEU A 539 23.37 6.24 -1.42
C LEU A 539 23.11 7.75 -1.28
N LEU A 540 22.73 8.20 -0.09
CA LEU A 540 22.54 9.62 0.20
C LEU A 540 23.84 10.41 0.06
N GLY A 541 24.98 9.83 0.43
CA GLY A 541 26.27 10.49 0.24
C GLY A 541 26.69 10.59 -1.23
N LEU A 542 26.29 9.63 -2.08
CA LEU A 542 26.46 9.73 -3.53
C LEU A 542 25.56 10.82 -4.14
N LEU A 543 24.33 10.97 -3.64
CA LEU A 543 23.47 12.11 -4.02
C LEU A 543 24.08 13.45 -3.60
N GLY A 544 24.70 13.52 -2.41
CA GLY A 544 25.48 14.68 -1.99
C GLY A 544 26.70 14.95 -2.88
N LEU A 545 27.38 13.90 -3.38
CA LEU A 545 28.45 14.05 -4.37
C LEU A 545 27.92 14.56 -5.71
N ALA A 546 26.76 14.07 -6.17
CA ALA A 546 26.11 14.57 -7.38
C ALA A 546 25.72 16.05 -7.25
N GLY A 547 25.16 16.44 -6.10
CA GLY A 547 24.89 17.84 -5.77
C GLY A 547 26.16 18.70 -5.76
N ALA A 548 27.28 18.18 -5.24
CA ALA A 548 28.57 18.88 -5.33
C ALA A 548 29.03 19.09 -6.78
N VAL A 549 28.84 18.11 -7.67
CA VAL A 549 29.14 18.27 -9.11
C VAL A 549 28.22 19.34 -9.72
N GLN A 550 26.94 19.34 -9.39
CA GLN A 550 26.00 20.38 -9.82
C GLN A 550 26.46 21.78 -9.39
N LEU A 551 26.94 21.94 -8.15
CA LEU A 551 27.46 23.22 -7.64
C LEU A 551 28.73 23.70 -8.34
N LEU A 552 29.58 22.76 -8.78
CA LEU A 552 30.84 23.07 -9.45
C LEU A 552 30.65 23.43 -10.93
N VAL A 553 29.68 22.79 -11.60
CA VAL A 553 29.52 22.85 -13.06
C VAL A 553 28.34 23.73 -13.48
N ILE A 554 27.18 23.57 -12.85
CA ILE A 554 25.92 24.16 -13.30
C ILE A 554 25.59 25.42 -12.51
N ALA A 555 25.51 25.31 -11.18
CA ALA A 555 25.14 26.42 -10.31
C ALA A 555 26.30 27.38 -10.01
N ASN A 556 27.47 27.16 -10.60
CA ASN A 556 28.66 27.97 -10.32
C ASN A 556 28.44 29.43 -10.75
N PRO A 557 28.60 30.42 -9.86
CA PRO A 557 28.39 31.84 -10.16
C PRO A 557 29.18 32.37 -11.36
N MET A 558 30.36 31.80 -11.62
CA MET A 558 31.16 32.17 -12.80
C MET A 558 30.51 31.75 -14.13
N VAL A 559 29.57 30.80 -14.07
CA VAL A 559 28.81 30.28 -15.22
C VAL A 559 27.38 30.81 -15.21
N SER A 560 26.73 30.84 -14.04
CA SER A 560 25.33 31.27 -13.90
C SER A 560 25.15 32.79 -13.92
N GLY A 561 26.21 33.56 -13.61
CA GLY A 561 26.12 35.02 -13.48
C GLY A 561 25.27 35.49 -12.30
N GLU A 562 24.96 34.61 -11.34
CA GLU A 562 24.16 34.96 -10.16
C GLU A 562 24.91 35.98 -9.28
N PRO A 563 24.32 37.16 -8.99
CA PRO A 563 24.98 38.17 -8.18
C PRO A 563 25.09 37.69 -6.73
N ILE A 564 26.26 37.84 -6.12
CA ILE A 564 26.48 37.44 -4.73
C ILE A 564 26.68 38.68 -3.89
N GLY A 565 25.86 38.82 -2.85
CA GLY A 565 25.99 39.87 -1.84
C GLY A 565 26.72 39.38 -0.58
N GLY A 566 27.16 40.32 0.25
CA GLY A 566 27.72 40.06 1.58
C GLY A 566 29.21 40.36 1.73
N LEU A 567 29.77 39.86 2.84
CA LEU A 567 31.20 40.00 3.13
C LEU A 567 32.04 39.06 2.25
N PRO A 568 33.34 39.34 2.03
CA PRO A 568 34.21 38.50 1.20
C PRO A 568 34.21 37.01 1.55
N VAL A 569 34.12 36.70 2.85
CA VAL A 569 34.26 35.33 3.39
C VAL A 569 32.94 34.76 3.90
N ILE A 570 32.05 35.61 4.44
CA ILE A 570 30.76 35.21 5.00
C ILE A 570 29.67 35.63 4.01
N ASN A 571 29.38 34.75 3.07
CA ASN A 571 28.40 34.92 1.99
C ASN A 571 27.87 33.55 1.54
N VAL A 572 27.04 33.55 0.49
CA VAL A 572 26.44 32.33 -0.09
C VAL A 572 27.51 31.33 -0.56
N LEU A 573 28.69 31.77 -1.00
CA LEU A 573 29.78 30.86 -1.42
C LEU A 573 30.27 29.98 -0.27
N ALA A 574 30.30 30.50 0.97
CA ALA A 574 30.66 29.70 2.14
C ALA A 574 29.66 28.57 2.37
N PHE A 575 28.36 28.83 2.22
CA PHE A 575 27.33 27.80 2.31
C PHE A 575 27.36 26.85 1.10
N ALA A 576 27.67 27.36 -0.09
CA ALA A 576 27.68 26.56 -1.32
C ALA A 576 28.88 25.65 -1.48
N TYR A 577 30.06 26.07 -1.02
CA TYR A 577 31.28 25.32 -1.28
C TYR A 577 31.93 24.84 0.01
N LEU A 578 32.13 25.72 1.01
CA LEU A 578 32.78 25.34 2.27
C LEU A 578 31.90 24.40 3.12
N GLY A 579 30.60 24.66 3.23
CA GLY A 579 29.66 23.81 3.96
C GLY A 579 29.64 22.35 3.47
N PRO A 580 29.33 22.11 2.18
CA PRO A 580 29.44 20.80 1.56
C PRO A 580 30.84 20.19 1.67
N ALA A 581 31.92 20.96 1.53
CA ALA A 581 33.28 20.45 1.68
C ALA A 581 33.53 19.85 3.07
N LEU A 582 33.13 20.56 4.14
CA LEU A 582 33.26 20.09 5.52
C LEU A 582 32.42 18.84 5.77
N LEU A 583 31.13 18.86 5.37
CA LEU A 583 30.25 17.71 5.53
C LEU A 583 30.75 16.48 4.77
N MET A 584 31.30 16.68 3.57
CA MET A 584 31.83 15.60 2.75
C MET A 584 33.14 15.03 3.31
N ALA A 585 34.00 15.87 3.89
CA ALA A 585 35.20 15.43 4.60
C ALA A 585 34.84 14.55 5.81
N VAL A 586 33.86 14.99 6.62
CA VAL A 586 33.36 14.23 7.78
C VAL A 586 32.71 12.91 7.33
N THR A 587 31.87 12.95 6.29
CA THR A 587 31.23 11.75 5.72
C THR A 587 32.27 10.75 5.24
N GLY A 588 33.31 11.21 4.52
CA GLY A 588 34.42 10.37 4.07
C GLY A 588 35.25 9.78 5.22
N GLN A 589 35.46 10.54 6.29
CA GLN A 589 36.16 10.04 7.49
C GLN A 589 35.35 8.95 8.20
N LEU A 590 34.05 9.17 8.43
CA LEU A 590 33.20 8.16 9.08
C LEU A 590 32.97 6.94 8.18
N ALA A 591 32.91 7.11 6.86
CA ALA A 591 32.85 6.00 5.92
C ALA A 591 34.11 5.13 5.99
N ARG A 592 35.29 5.74 6.19
CA ARG A 592 36.54 5.01 6.41
C ARG A 592 36.51 4.18 7.70
N VAL A 593 36.05 4.79 8.81
CA VAL A 593 35.91 4.12 10.10
C VAL A 593 34.91 2.96 10.03
N ALA A 594 33.81 3.15 9.30
CA ALA A 594 32.78 2.13 9.09
C ALA A 594 33.16 1.04 8.05
N GLY A 595 34.42 0.99 7.60
CA GLY A 595 34.89 -0.05 6.68
C GLY A 595 34.28 0.00 5.27
N ARG A 596 33.82 1.17 4.81
CA ARG A 596 33.20 1.34 3.48
C ARG A 596 34.23 1.20 2.35
N PRO A 597 33.78 0.93 1.10
CA PRO A 597 34.67 0.77 -0.03
C PRO A 597 35.65 1.94 -0.21
N ARG A 598 36.91 1.63 -0.50
CA ARG A 598 37.98 2.61 -0.64
C ARG A 598 37.70 3.66 -1.71
N TRP A 599 36.97 3.30 -2.78
CA TRP A 599 36.60 4.23 -3.84
C TRP A 599 35.68 5.34 -3.33
N TYR A 600 34.69 5.00 -2.49
CA TYR A 600 33.73 5.96 -1.95
C TYR A 600 34.42 6.95 -0.99
N VAL A 601 35.27 6.45 -0.09
CA VAL A 601 36.07 7.28 0.81
C VAL A 601 36.97 8.25 0.04
N ARG A 602 37.56 7.79 -1.08
CA ARG A 602 38.40 8.63 -1.95
C ARG A 602 37.56 9.71 -2.64
N LEU A 603 36.39 9.36 -3.19
CA LEU A 603 35.50 10.33 -3.84
C LEU A 603 35.08 11.44 -2.88
N CYS A 604 34.65 11.11 -1.66
CA CYS A 604 34.34 12.13 -0.65
C CYS A 604 35.56 13.01 -0.31
N GLY A 605 36.76 12.41 -0.21
CA GLY A 605 37.99 13.17 0.05
C GLY A 605 38.35 14.13 -1.08
N TRP A 606 38.27 13.67 -2.33
CA TRP A 606 38.52 14.50 -3.51
C TRP A 606 37.47 15.58 -3.68
N GLY A 607 36.18 15.24 -3.52
CA GLY A 607 35.08 16.19 -3.58
C GLY A 607 35.19 17.29 -2.52
N ALA A 608 35.52 16.93 -1.28
CA ALA A 608 35.77 17.90 -0.20
C ALA A 608 36.93 18.85 -0.53
N GLY A 609 38.06 18.30 -1.03
CA GLY A 609 39.21 19.10 -1.41
C GLY A 609 38.92 20.05 -2.58
N LEU A 610 38.21 19.55 -3.60
CA LEU A 610 37.84 20.35 -4.78
C LEU A 610 36.89 21.49 -4.40
N LEU A 611 35.83 21.20 -3.64
CA LEU A 611 34.90 22.23 -3.15
C LEU A 611 35.60 23.28 -2.28
N ALA A 612 36.51 22.87 -1.38
CA ALA A 612 37.27 23.81 -0.56
C ALA A 612 38.22 24.70 -1.39
N ALA A 613 38.88 24.13 -2.41
CA ALA A 613 39.71 24.89 -3.33
C ALA A 613 38.90 25.87 -4.19
N THR A 614 37.73 25.43 -4.66
CA THR A 614 36.78 26.29 -5.39
C THR A 614 36.29 27.42 -4.49
N TRP A 615 35.93 27.14 -3.23
CA TRP A 615 35.54 28.18 -2.27
C TRP A 615 36.64 29.23 -2.09
N LEU A 616 37.88 28.81 -1.83
CA LEU A 616 39.01 29.72 -1.63
C LEU A 616 39.22 30.63 -2.85
N THR A 617 39.10 30.05 -4.05
CA THR A 617 39.28 30.80 -5.31
C THR A 617 38.13 31.77 -5.53
N LEU A 618 36.88 31.32 -5.40
CA LEU A 618 35.71 32.20 -5.57
C LEU A 618 35.63 33.27 -4.47
N ALA A 619 36.10 33.01 -3.25
CA ALA A 619 36.15 34.02 -2.19
C ALA A 619 37.12 35.17 -2.51
N VAL A 620 38.26 34.86 -3.14
CA VAL A 620 39.17 35.90 -3.66
C VAL A 620 38.52 36.66 -4.80
N ARG A 621 37.93 35.97 -5.78
CA ARG A 621 37.20 36.61 -6.89
C ARG A 621 36.12 37.56 -6.39
N HIS A 622 35.30 37.10 -5.45
CA HIS A 622 34.28 37.88 -4.75
C HIS A 622 34.86 39.04 -3.94
N GLY A 623 36.10 38.90 -3.46
CA GLY A 623 36.88 39.95 -2.82
C GLY A 623 36.96 41.23 -3.64
N PHE A 624 37.27 41.06 -4.93
CA PHE A 624 37.60 42.13 -5.87
C PHE A 624 36.43 42.53 -6.77
N HIS A 625 35.54 41.61 -7.11
CA HIS A 625 34.47 41.79 -8.11
C HIS A 625 33.07 41.78 -7.47
N ARG A 626 32.81 42.65 -6.48
CA ARG A 626 31.46 42.76 -5.89
C ARG A 626 30.60 43.76 -6.68
N PRO A 627 29.31 43.48 -6.91
CA PRO A 627 28.55 42.27 -6.57
C PRO A 627 28.53 41.19 -7.67
N ASP A 628 28.99 41.51 -8.87
CA ASP A 628 29.05 40.60 -10.02
C ASP A 628 30.48 40.12 -10.27
N MET A 629 30.71 38.82 -10.11
CA MET A 629 32.01 38.16 -10.26
C MET A 629 32.27 37.60 -11.65
N ALA A 630 31.21 37.41 -12.44
CA ALA A 630 31.30 36.78 -13.76
C ALA A 630 31.90 37.74 -14.79
N SER A 631 31.76 39.05 -14.56
CA SER A 631 32.34 40.11 -15.38
C SER A 631 33.60 40.71 -14.73
N GLY A 632 34.42 41.40 -15.52
CA GLY A 632 35.61 42.13 -15.06
C GLY A 632 36.96 41.42 -15.27
N ASP A 633 37.97 42.20 -15.65
CA ASP A 633 39.32 41.70 -15.89
C ASP A 633 40.06 41.39 -14.59
N ILE A 634 40.92 40.37 -14.61
CA ILE A 634 41.73 39.98 -13.46
C ILE A 634 42.92 40.95 -13.33
N GLY A 635 42.88 41.83 -12.34
CA GLY A 635 43.98 42.77 -12.05
C GLY A 635 45.18 42.11 -11.36
N GLU A 636 46.34 42.77 -11.39
CA GLU A 636 47.59 42.26 -10.77
C GLU A 636 47.45 41.97 -9.28
N ALA A 637 46.76 42.86 -8.54
CA ALA A 637 46.51 42.65 -7.11
C ALA A 637 45.67 41.39 -6.85
N GLU A 638 44.66 41.11 -7.69
CA GLU A 638 43.85 39.90 -7.58
C GLU A 638 44.69 38.65 -7.88
N LEU A 639 45.50 38.68 -8.95
CA LEU A 639 46.43 37.60 -9.33
C LEU A 639 47.36 37.21 -8.18
N TYR A 640 47.94 38.18 -7.48
CA TYR A 640 48.83 37.95 -6.35
C TYR A 640 48.10 37.43 -5.12
N VAL A 641 46.89 37.92 -4.84
CA VAL A 641 46.09 37.43 -3.72
C VAL A 641 45.70 35.97 -3.90
N TYR A 642 45.41 35.49 -5.12
CA TYR A 642 45.20 34.05 -5.36
C TYR A 642 46.39 33.21 -4.89
N SER A 643 47.61 33.61 -5.25
CA SER A 643 48.84 32.87 -4.86
C SER A 643 49.06 32.90 -3.35
N ALA A 644 48.87 34.06 -2.72
CA ALA A 644 49.01 34.20 -1.27
C ALA A 644 48.00 33.32 -0.52
N VAL A 645 46.72 33.33 -0.93
CA VAL A 645 45.66 32.53 -0.30
C VAL A 645 45.90 31.03 -0.50
N TRP A 646 46.28 30.59 -1.71
CA TRP A 646 46.60 29.20 -1.97
C TRP A 646 47.83 28.72 -1.19
N LEU A 647 48.85 29.57 -1.01
CA LEU A 647 50.02 29.27 -0.19
C LEU A 647 49.63 29.08 1.28
N VAL A 648 48.84 30.00 1.84
CA VAL A 648 48.34 29.91 3.22
C VAL A 648 47.51 28.65 3.41
N ALA A 649 46.63 28.33 2.47
CA ALA A 649 45.85 27.09 2.50
C ALA A 649 46.74 25.83 2.44
N GLY A 650 47.76 25.82 1.57
CA GLY A 650 48.74 24.74 1.47
C GLY A 650 49.54 24.53 2.77
N VAL A 651 50.00 25.62 3.39
CA VAL A 651 50.66 25.58 4.71
C VAL A 651 49.70 25.08 5.79
N GLY A 652 48.45 25.54 5.81
CA GLY A 652 47.41 25.06 6.73
C GLY A 652 47.16 23.56 6.60
N LEU A 653 47.04 23.06 5.36
CA LEU A 653 46.93 21.61 5.08
C LEU A 653 48.16 20.82 5.54
N LEU A 654 49.36 21.39 5.40
CA LEU A 654 50.60 20.78 5.89
C LEU A 654 50.58 20.65 7.41
N VAL A 655 50.23 21.73 8.13
CA VAL A 655 50.11 21.73 9.59
C VAL A 655 49.08 20.70 10.05
N LEU A 656 47.88 20.69 9.44
CA LEU A 656 46.84 19.70 9.75
C LEU A 656 47.30 18.26 9.43
N GLY A 657 48.05 18.06 8.35
CA GLY A 657 48.62 16.77 7.97
C GLY A 657 49.74 16.28 8.90
N VAL A 658 50.46 17.19 9.57
CA VAL A 658 51.46 16.86 10.60
C VAL A 658 50.76 16.55 11.92
N VAL A 659 49.89 17.46 12.41
CA VAL A 659 49.16 17.27 13.68
C VAL A 659 48.30 16.02 13.64
N GLY A 660 47.59 15.78 12.53
CA GLY A 660 46.74 14.60 12.33
C GLY A 660 47.49 13.35 11.86
N SER A 661 48.83 13.37 11.77
CA SER A 661 49.66 12.26 11.26
C SER A 661 49.24 11.70 9.89
N SER A 662 48.52 12.47 9.07
CA SER A 662 47.96 12.03 7.78
C SER A 662 48.95 12.22 6.63
N VAL A 663 49.48 11.11 6.11
CA VAL A 663 50.38 11.11 4.94
C VAL A 663 49.71 11.73 3.71
N THR A 664 48.41 11.46 3.52
CA THR A 664 47.64 11.98 2.37
C THR A 664 47.54 13.49 2.41
N LEU A 665 47.21 14.09 3.56
CA LEU A 665 47.13 15.55 3.70
C LEU A 665 48.48 16.21 3.44
N ARG A 666 49.58 15.62 3.91
CA ARG A 666 50.94 16.13 3.62
C ARG A 666 51.29 16.08 2.13
N ARG A 667 50.90 15.02 1.42
CA ARG A 667 51.10 14.92 -0.04
C ARG A 667 50.28 15.95 -0.81
N VAL A 668 49.01 16.14 -0.43
CA VAL A 668 48.14 17.17 -1.03
C VAL A 668 48.71 18.56 -0.75
N ALA A 669 49.13 18.84 0.48
CA ALA A 669 49.76 20.10 0.84
C ALA A 669 51.03 20.38 0.02
N ALA A 670 51.92 19.39 -0.13
CA ALA A 670 53.12 19.52 -0.95
C ALA A 670 52.78 19.80 -2.43
N ALA A 671 51.76 19.13 -2.97
CA ALA A 671 51.30 19.36 -4.34
C ALA A 671 50.73 20.78 -4.53
N VAL A 672 49.92 21.26 -3.58
CA VAL A 672 49.36 22.63 -3.59
C VAL A 672 50.48 23.67 -3.49
N ILE A 673 51.42 23.51 -2.55
CA ILE A 673 52.55 24.42 -2.38
C ILE A 673 53.41 24.44 -3.65
N LEU A 674 53.70 23.28 -4.25
CA LEU A 674 54.44 23.18 -5.51
C LEU A 674 53.70 23.89 -6.65
N ALA A 675 52.39 23.69 -6.78
CA ALA A 675 51.58 24.37 -7.79
C ALA A 675 51.61 25.89 -7.62
N VAL A 676 51.55 26.39 -6.38
CA VAL A 676 51.69 27.82 -6.08
C VAL A 676 53.06 28.33 -6.46
N VAL A 677 54.13 27.61 -6.12
CA VAL A 677 55.50 27.99 -6.49
C VAL A 677 55.63 28.10 -8.01
N VAL A 678 55.19 27.08 -8.74
CA VAL A 678 55.20 27.09 -10.21
C VAL A 678 54.37 28.25 -10.76
N LYS A 679 53.17 28.50 -10.23
CA LYS A 679 52.32 29.64 -10.64
C LYS A 679 53.03 30.98 -10.40
N VAL A 680 53.62 31.17 -9.23
CA VAL A 680 54.31 32.43 -8.88
C VAL A 680 55.48 32.68 -9.84
N PHE A 681 56.27 31.66 -10.19
CA PHE A 681 57.39 31.78 -11.13
C PHE A 681 56.97 31.98 -12.60
N LEU A 682 55.93 31.30 -13.06
CA LEU A 682 55.56 31.33 -14.48
C LEU A 682 54.61 32.48 -14.82
N ILE A 683 53.71 32.82 -13.89
CA ILE A 683 52.60 33.75 -14.12
C ILE A 683 52.82 35.04 -13.34
N ASP A 684 53.03 34.97 -12.03
CA ASP A 684 53.03 36.19 -11.19
C ASP A 684 54.28 37.06 -11.43
N THR A 685 55.44 36.47 -11.72
CA THR A 685 56.67 37.21 -12.03
C THR A 685 56.79 37.67 -13.49
N ALA A 686 55.87 37.27 -14.36
CA ALA A 686 55.85 37.70 -15.76
C ALA A 686 55.47 39.18 -15.92
N GLY A 687 54.64 39.72 -15.01
CA GLY A 687 54.24 41.14 -14.99
C GLY A 687 55.19 42.08 -14.24
N LEU A 688 56.12 41.54 -13.44
CA LEU A 688 56.99 42.34 -12.57
C LEU A 688 58.28 42.78 -13.29
N THR A 689 58.60 44.08 -13.25
CA THR A 689 59.86 44.65 -13.77
C THR A 689 60.76 45.15 -12.63
N GLY A 690 62.09 45.13 -12.86
CA GLY A 690 63.07 45.71 -11.94
C GLY A 690 63.16 45.04 -10.56
N VAL A 691 63.12 45.86 -9.49
CA VAL A 691 63.37 45.48 -8.09
C VAL A 691 62.29 44.56 -7.51
N TRP A 692 61.03 44.76 -7.90
CA TRP A 692 59.90 43.97 -7.39
C TRP A 692 60.01 42.49 -7.76
N ARG A 693 60.54 42.17 -8.95
CA ARG A 693 60.79 40.79 -9.35
C ARG A 693 61.88 40.13 -8.50
N ALA A 694 62.94 40.86 -8.17
CA ALA A 694 64.02 40.36 -7.30
C ALA A 694 63.55 40.12 -5.86
N LEU A 695 62.75 41.04 -5.31
CA LEU A 695 62.16 40.89 -3.98
C LEU A 695 61.17 39.72 -3.89
N SER A 696 60.35 39.49 -4.92
CA SER A 696 59.45 38.32 -4.97
C SER A 696 60.21 36.99 -4.98
N TYR A 697 61.34 36.88 -5.70
CA TYR A 697 62.19 35.69 -5.66
C TYR A 697 62.85 35.47 -4.30
N LEU A 698 63.32 36.53 -3.64
CA LEU A 698 63.87 36.45 -2.28
C LEU A 698 62.81 36.04 -1.25
N GLY A 699 61.61 36.63 -1.32
CA GLY A 699 60.49 36.29 -0.44
C GLY A 699 60.03 34.85 -0.61
N LEU A 700 59.87 34.38 -1.85
CA LEU A 700 59.53 33.00 -2.14
C LEU A 700 60.62 32.01 -1.68
N GLY A 701 61.89 32.36 -1.90
CA GLY A 701 63.04 31.58 -1.41
C GLY A 701 63.04 31.44 0.11
N ALA A 702 62.77 32.52 0.85
CA ALA A 702 62.65 32.50 2.30
C ALA A 702 61.50 31.60 2.78
N VAL A 703 60.32 31.69 2.13
CA VAL A 703 59.17 30.82 2.44
C VAL A 703 59.49 29.34 2.18
N LEU A 704 60.13 29.01 1.06
CA LEU A 704 60.53 27.63 0.75
C LEU A 704 61.53 27.07 1.76
N ILE A 705 62.51 27.89 2.19
CA ILE A 705 63.45 27.52 3.25
C ILE A 705 62.71 27.27 4.57
N LEU A 706 61.77 28.14 4.95
CA LEU A 706 60.96 27.98 6.17
C LEU A 706 60.12 26.70 6.14
N ILE A 707 59.47 26.39 5.01
CA ILE A 707 58.69 25.16 4.83
C ILE A 707 59.60 23.93 4.87
N GLY A 708 60.75 23.97 4.19
CA GLY A 708 61.75 22.89 4.22
C GLY A 708 62.31 22.63 5.62
N LEU A 709 62.61 23.70 6.36
CA LEU A 709 63.06 23.65 7.76
C LEU A 709 61.97 23.05 8.67
N ALA A 710 60.71 23.48 8.51
CA ALA A 710 59.58 22.92 9.25
C ALA A 710 59.41 21.42 8.95
N TYR A 711 59.47 21.03 7.67
CA TYR A 711 59.37 19.63 7.26
C TYR A 711 60.47 18.76 7.88
N GLN A 712 61.72 19.21 7.85
CA GLN A 712 62.87 18.49 8.42
C GLN A 712 62.79 18.37 9.96
N ARG A 713 62.42 19.45 10.66
CA ARG A 713 62.29 19.44 12.13
C ARG A 713 61.15 18.55 12.62
N LEU A 714 60.08 18.39 11.84
CA LEU A 714 58.90 17.61 12.22
C LEU A 714 59.01 16.11 11.86
N LEU A 715 59.72 15.75 10.77
CA LEU A 715 59.93 14.34 10.38
C LEU A 715 61.20 13.70 10.97
N GLY A 716 62.21 14.51 11.33
CA GLY A 716 63.47 14.04 11.91
C GLY A 716 63.33 13.11 13.13
N PRO A 717 62.39 13.38 14.07
CA PRO A 717 62.15 12.48 15.21
C PRO A 717 61.49 11.14 14.84
N MET A 718 60.68 11.09 13.78
CA MET A 718 59.95 9.88 13.36
C MET A 718 60.83 8.88 12.59
N LEU A 719 61.80 9.37 11.80
CA LEU A 719 62.77 8.51 11.10
C LEU A 719 63.76 7.88 12.10
N ARG A 720 64.22 8.64 13.11
CA ARG A 720 65.09 8.11 14.17
C ARG A 720 64.44 7.03 15.05
N ARG A 721 63.11 7.04 15.20
CA ARG A 721 62.37 5.98 15.92
C ARG A 721 62.23 4.68 15.12
N ARG A 722 62.44 4.70 13.81
CA ARG A 722 62.34 3.50 12.94
C ARG A 722 63.69 2.82 12.71
N GLU A 723 64.78 3.53 13.02
CA GLU A 723 66.17 3.07 12.90
C GLU A 723 66.80 2.73 14.26
N ALA A 724 66.07 2.88 15.37
CA ALA A 724 66.47 2.26 16.62
C ALA A 724 66.29 0.74 16.47
N PRO A 725 67.34 -0.08 16.53
CA PRO A 725 67.16 -1.51 16.73
C PRO A 725 66.44 -1.71 18.06
N ASP A 726 65.44 -2.60 18.10
CA ASP A 726 64.88 -3.07 19.36
C ASP A 726 66.03 -3.55 20.25
N GLY A 727 66.28 -2.80 21.32
CA GLY A 727 67.17 -3.19 22.41
C GLY A 727 66.36 -3.89 23.49
#